data_AF-A0A2S5DC83-F1
#
_entry.id   AF-A0A2S5DC83-F1
#
_cell.length_a   1.000
_cell.length_b   1.000
_cell.length_c   1.000
_cell.angle_alpha   90.00
_cell.angle_beta   90.00
_cell.angle_gamma   90.00
#
_symmetry.space_group_name_H-M   'P 1'
#
loop_
_entity.id
_entity.type
_entity.pdbx_description
1 polymer ?
#
loop_
_entity_poly.entity_id
_entity_poly.type
_entity_poly.pdbx_seq_one_letter_code
_entity_poly.pdbx_strand_id
1 'polypeptide(L)'
;MLAHLKPFQWDINHQAILILVEEGVLSQPSDLELLHKYVVRDTLMYAQNRIEEDKFRQTVRLLKKAHVAPEILVYLMADPYHLNPRKLQYTLELLLSSGITDISSIFAGLGSTLWQIEANVLQFVIREMGIDQPGDLAQLKRVLGYHRVPNAAVAHTLRELGAGPNELAACQELLVESAKMDDPPVERLKQLAATPHHLSFADLNRSIQYLRDGNGNDFTAFLALLHRYGLGTAEGLNVFKHLFNSSRIEVLEQLLQIASPCFAAMGTEKVEQWIRVAQYKRLDSIRYLAGKVEINKPQQLDKIIDLGTISHDLLAYLYERRGLNTIEKLHRWYYEEGDGASSYKGSYVEGEAITRVLFADASRRKNFVTLADSYGCIISAVSAYAESQLEKYDYKWDEEQRQAYWSRKAALEIEARATLASKLPDILAQTDGALLESLLLAVLRGDDDISTLMHSLTPLIEDLLSGAGPTTPKITPLETDAVALVYGVPTETVKRHWHSVCGQESHLQNVVLQDAYPMSWRRVVRVAQKVEDTRAHEEKMAHLDSLFAAAEFAQSWLGGQISDRQTLIASLSNRALENPAIQAYKLPTYLGLLLAAASDYALINPWITRDLAKAANDARDAQLAYTALTSLESFFNVTFPDGLASGINTFITSLTDVEAAALLVALSPKVAKLPHLAAERREQLRSVMGDVQKKTLNLFSKWVKKEVAGFTEAEPWDGPVSKPMAAVVTKSPAAFFIKTSTGICTRDNTEMWHEERHSHLVVFDHHSKRAVGMAMLYVQPIPREFNGRPCLVMRAINLTEPAISAFDTASVVESFMRTAIDIAQANHLACVALATESTYLSNQTELERAIHASDYMHAANKVGDARDRSSQGYWSKNALFHAKEEGMSDGAVYTLYVVWAAPDSPLPSTIAMEAETA
;
A
#
# COMPACT_ATOMS: atom_id res chain seq x y z
N MET A 1 12.23 -49.23 -43.24
CA MET A 1 11.94 -47.99 -42.49
C MET A 1 10.44 -47.86 -42.16
N LEU A 2 9.56 -47.45 -43.09
CA LEU A 2 8.12 -47.26 -42.83
C LEU A 2 7.38 -48.50 -42.29
N ALA A 3 7.78 -49.70 -42.71
CA ALA A 3 7.23 -50.95 -42.18
C ALA A 3 7.59 -51.22 -40.70
N HIS A 4 8.70 -50.64 -40.20
CA HIS A 4 9.16 -50.79 -38.81
C HIS A 4 8.60 -49.71 -37.87
N LEU A 5 7.99 -48.65 -38.39
CA LEU A 5 7.34 -47.58 -37.60
C LEU A 5 5.90 -47.95 -37.16
N LYS A 6 5.26 -48.92 -37.83
CA LYS A 6 3.89 -49.40 -37.55
C LYS A 6 3.57 -49.85 -36.11
N PRO A 7 4.49 -50.41 -35.31
CA PRO A 7 4.19 -50.82 -33.92
C PRO A 7 4.06 -49.65 -32.94
N PHE A 8 4.52 -48.47 -33.32
CA PHE A 8 4.62 -47.29 -32.47
C PHE A 8 3.40 -46.39 -32.73
N GLN A 9 2.30 -46.58 -31.98
CA GLN A 9 1.11 -45.72 -32.04
C GLN A 9 1.45 -44.27 -31.58
N TRP A 10 1.97 -43.46 -32.50
CA TRP A 10 2.35 -42.06 -32.28
C TRP A 10 1.36 -41.19 -33.06
N ASP A 11 0.20 -40.90 -32.46
CA ASP A 11 -0.93 -40.25 -33.15
C ASP A 11 -0.71 -38.75 -33.45
N ILE A 12 0.40 -38.16 -33.00
CA ILE A 12 0.77 -36.78 -33.32
C ILE A 12 2.28 -36.76 -33.64
N ASN A 13 2.61 -36.41 -34.89
CA ASN A 13 3.94 -36.25 -35.52
C ASN A 13 4.48 -37.34 -36.47
N HIS A 14 3.65 -38.27 -36.95
CA HIS A 14 4.02 -39.22 -38.03
C HIS A 14 4.61 -38.52 -39.27
N GLN A 15 4.12 -37.32 -39.58
CA GLN A 15 4.56 -36.52 -40.72
C GLN A 15 5.99 -35.95 -40.59
N ALA A 16 6.42 -35.56 -39.38
CA ALA A 16 7.78 -35.09 -39.15
C ALA A 16 8.79 -36.23 -39.30
N ILE A 17 8.44 -37.42 -38.80
CA ILE A 17 9.23 -38.63 -38.98
C ILE A 17 9.35 -38.96 -40.47
N LEU A 18 8.23 -38.95 -41.21
CA LEU A 18 8.21 -39.13 -42.66
C LEU A 18 9.18 -38.16 -43.37
N ILE A 19 9.15 -36.87 -43.01
CA ILE A 19 10.07 -35.87 -43.58
C ILE A 19 11.53 -36.22 -43.27
N LEU A 20 11.88 -36.64 -42.05
CA LEU A 20 13.25 -37.05 -41.71
C LEU A 20 13.71 -38.28 -42.50
N VAL A 21 12.80 -39.21 -42.82
CA VAL A 21 13.09 -40.38 -43.67
C VAL A 21 13.29 -39.97 -45.12
N GLU A 22 12.38 -39.17 -45.66
CA GLU A 22 12.41 -38.69 -47.05
C GLU A 22 13.63 -37.81 -47.33
N GLU A 23 14.01 -36.95 -46.39
CA GLU A 23 15.21 -36.12 -46.48
C GLU A 23 16.50 -36.91 -46.14
N GLY A 24 16.39 -38.20 -45.81
CA GLY A 24 17.50 -39.12 -45.60
C GLY A 24 18.33 -38.85 -44.34
N VAL A 25 17.70 -38.30 -43.30
CA VAL A 25 18.27 -38.18 -41.95
C VAL A 25 18.16 -39.50 -41.21
N LEU A 26 17.03 -40.20 -41.38
CA LEU A 26 16.80 -41.56 -40.89
C LEU A 26 16.84 -42.50 -42.08
N SER A 27 17.92 -43.25 -42.23
CA SER A 27 18.20 -44.06 -43.42
C SER A 27 18.28 -45.56 -43.12
N GLN A 28 18.61 -45.93 -41.89
CA GLN A 28 18.76 -47.31 -41.44
C GLN A 28 17.81 -47.64 -40.28
N PRO A 29 17.41 -48.92 -40.10
CA PRO A 29 16.59 -49.33 -38.97
C PRO A 29 17.17 -49.01 -37.59
N SER A 30 18.50 -48.98 -37.46
CA SER A 30 19.21 -48.56 -36.23
C SER A 30 18.95 -47.10 -35.85
N ASP A 31 18.66 -46.23 -36.83
CA ASP A 31 18.42 -44.80 -36.59
C ASP A 31 17.10 -44.56 -35.83
N LEU A 32 16.21 -45.57 -35.79
CA LEU A 32 14.99 -45.56 -34.98
C LEU A 32 15.29 -45.54 -33.47
N GLU A 33 16.48 -45.97 -33.03
CA GLU A 33 16.92 -45.85 -31.64
C GLU A 33 17.09 -44.38 -31.23
N LEU A 34 17.42 -43.48 -32.16
CA LEU A 34 17.52 -42.04 -31.92
C LEU A 34 16.15 -41.44 -31.59
N LEU A 35 15.09 -41.92 -32.24
CA LEU A 35 13.71 -41.50 -31.95
C LEU A 35 13.33 -41.85 -30.50
N HIS A 36 13.66 -43.06 -30.05
CA HIS A 36 13.43 -43.48 -28.66
C HIS A 36 14.25 -42.70 -27.64
N LYS A 37 15.48 -42.34 -27.98
CA LYS A 37 16.40 -41.66 -27.06
C LYS A 37 16.03 -40.19 -26.81
N TYR A 38 15.55 -39.49 -27.83
CA TYR A 38 15.35 -38.03 -27.77
C TYR A 38 13.88 -37.59 -27.79
N VAL A 39 12.94 -38.47 -28.14
CA VAL A 39 11.50 -38.17 -28.17
C VAL A 39 10.82 -38.88 -27.00
N VAL A 40 10.68 -38.19 -25.87
CA VAL A 40 10.00 -38.72 -24.68
C VAL A 40 8.49 -38.70 -24.92
N ARG A 41 7.81 -39.79 -24.55
CA ARG A 41 6.37 -40.01 -24.76
C ARG A 41 5.48 -38.87 -24.24
N ASP A 42 5.91 -38.20 -23.17
CA ASP A 42 5.16 -37.11 -22.52
C ASP A 42 5.25 -35.76 -23.24
N THR A 43 6.34 -35.49 -23.98
CA THR A 43 6.51 -34.23 -24.74
C THR A 43 5.57 -34.15 -25.95
N LEU A 44 5.15 -35.31 -26.46
CA LEU A 44 4.22 -35.44 -27.58
C LEU A 44 2.73 -35.42 -27.16
N MET A 45 2.40 -35.64 -25.87
CA MET A 45 1.00 -35.69 -25.42
C MET A 45 0.35 -34.30 -25.27
N TYR A 46 1.14 -33.24 -25.09
CA TYR A 46 0.63 -31.85 -24.95
C TYR A 46 0.59 -31.07 -26.27
N ALA A 47 1.01 -31.68 -27.37
CA ALA A 47 1.13 -31.08 -28.69
C ALA A 47 -0.18 -31.17 -29.50
N GLN A 48 -1.23 -30.40 -29.15
CA GLN A 48 -2.48 -30.40 -29.94
C GLN A 48 -2.38 -29.66 -31.30
N ASN A 49 -1.22 -29.05 -31.65
CA ASN A 49 -1.06 -28.26 -32.87
C ASN A 49 -0.31 -29.02 -33.99
N ARG A 50 -0.80 -28.92 -35.24
CA ARG A 50 -0.18 -29.50 -36.45
C ARG A 50 1.17 -28.82 -36.76
N ILE A 51 2.19 -29.62 -37.10
CA ILE A 51 3.48 -29.14 -37.61
C ILE A 51 3.30 -28.55 -39.01
N GLU A 52 3.92 -27.39 -39.27
CA GLU A 52 4.02 -26.83 -40.63
C GLU A 52 5.07 -27.59 -41.45
N GLU A 53 4.63 -28.56 -42.25
CA GLU A 53 5.49 -29.50 -43.00
C GLU A 53 6.55 -28.82 -43.88
N ASP A 54 6.17 -27.76 -44.61
CA ASP A 54 7.09 -27.05 -45.51
C ASP A 54 8.22 -26.37 -44.76
N LYS A 55 7.90 -25.72 -43.62
CA LYS A 55 8.91 -25.09 -42.76
C LYS A 55 9.83 -26.14 -42.16
N PHE A 56 9.27 -27.25 -41.66
CA PHE A 56 10.06 -28.34 -41.09
C PHE A 56 11.02 -28.94 -42.12
N ARG A 57 10.53 -29.27 -43.32
CA ARG A 57 11.35 -29.81 -44.41
C ARG A 57 12.45 -28.85 -44.85
N GLN A 58 12.15 -27.56 -44.98
CA GLN A 58 13.14 -26.55 -45.34
C GLN A 58 14.24 -26.45 -44.28
N THR A 59 13.88 -26.47 -42.99
CA THR A 59 14.83 -26.49 -41.88
C THR A 59 15.75 -27.71 -41.92
N VAL A 60 15.20 -28.91 -42.10
CA VAL A 60 15.99 -30.16 -42.19
C VAL A 60 17.01 -30.09 -43.32
N ARG A 61 16.61 -29.57 -44.49
CA ARG A 61 17.53 -29.39 -45.64
C ARG A 61 18.66 -28.41 -45.33
N LEU A 62 18.34 -27.28 -44.69
CA LEU A 62 19.34 -26.26 -44.32
C LEU A 62 20.39 -26.83 -43.38
N LEU A 63 19.97 -27.56 -42.35
CA LEU A 63 20.88 -28.14 -41.36
C LEU A 63 21.69 -29.31 -41.92
N LYS A 64 21.10 -30.14 -42.78
CA LYS A 64 21.84 -31.19 -43.49
C LYS A 64 22.91 -30.60 -44.40
N LYS A 65 22.61 -29.50 -45.10
CA LYS A 65 23.58 -28.76 -45.92
C LYS A 65 24.70 -28.15 -45.07
N ALA A 66 24.42 -27.80 -43.82
CA ALA A 66 25.39 -27.34 -42.84
C ALA A 66 26.10 -28.49 -42.07
N HIS A 67 25.96 -29.74 -42.53
CA HIS A 67 26.59 -30.93 -41.94
C HIS A 67 26.25 -31.17 -40.46
N VAL A 68 25.05 -30.80 -40.03
CA VAL A 68 24.57 -31.07 -38.67
C VAL A 68 24.31 -32.56 -38.46
N ALA A 69 24.74 -33.09 -37.32
CA ALA A 69 24.64 -34.50 -36.98
C ALA A 69 23.16 -34.98 -36.94
N PRO A 70 22.85 -36.19 -37.44
CA PRO A 70 21.48 -36.74 -37.48
C PRO A 70 20.78 -36.76 -36.12
N GLU A 71 21.51 -36.98 -35.04
CA GLU A 71 21.00 -37.02 -33.67
C GLU A 71 20.38 -35.67 -33.25
N ILE A 72 21.01 -34.57 -33.66
CA ILE A 72 20.54 -33.21 -33.39
C ILE A 72 19.29 -32.93 -34.23
N LEU A 73 19.26 -33.36 -35.50
CA LEU A 73 18.11 -33.22 -36.39
C LEU A 73 16.87 -33.95 -35.84
N VAL A 74 17.07 -35.10 -35.20
CA VAL A 74 16.02 -35.87 -34.52
C VAL A 74 15.55 -35.16 -33.24
N TYR A 75 16.47 -34.57 -32.46
CA TYR A 75 16.14 -33.77 -31.27
C TYR A 75 15.23 -32.58 -31.57
N LEU A 76 15.28 -32.00 -32.77
CA LEU A 76 14.41 -30.88 -33.18
C LEU A 76 12.92 -31.22 -33.19
N MET A 77 12.56 -32.50 -33.20
CA MET A 77 11.16 -32.92 -33.08
C MET A 77 10.57 -32.69 -31.69
N ALA A 78 11.40 -32.44 -30.67
CA ALA A 78 10.92 -32.10 -29.34
C ALA A 78 10.32 -30.68 -29.26
N ASP A 79 10.66 -29.78 -30.20
CA ASP A 79 10.14 -28.40 -30.27
C ASP A 79 10.03 -27.87 -31.72
N PRO A 80 9.10 -28.41 -32.55
CA PRO A 80 8.98 -28.06 -33.96
C PRO A 80 8.22 -26.73 -34.20
N TYR A 81 7.70 -26.08 -33.16
CA TYR A 81 6.74 -24.98 -33.28
C TYR A 81 7.39 -23.60 -33.45
N HIS A 82 8.68 -23.48 -33.12
CA HIS A 82 9.43 -22.23 -33.21
C HIS A 82 10.34 -22.16 -34.45
N LEU A 83 10.16 -23.04 -35.42
CA LEU A 83 10.99 -23.12 -36.61
C LEU A 83 10.81 -21.89 -37.52
N ASN A 84 11.94 -21.24 -37.82
CA ASN A 84 12.01 -20.15 -38.79
C ASN A 84 13.14 -20.43 -39.80
N PRO A 85 12.84 -21.12 -40.91
CA PRO A 85 13.86 -21.54 -41.87
C PRO A 85 14.61 -20.36 -42.51
N ARG A 86 13.93 -19.23 -42.72
CA ARG A 86 14.54 -18.02 -43.28
C ARG A 86 15.57 -17.44 -42.32
N LYS A 87 15.21 -17.25 -41.04
CA LYS A 87 16.16 -16.79 -40.02
C LYS A 87 17.32 -17.78 -39.85
N LEU A 88 17.02 -19.08 -39.76
CA LEU A 88 18.05 -20.11 -39.66
C LEU A 88 19.03 -20.02 -40.84
N GLN A 89 18.55 -19.87 -42.07
CA GLN A 89 19.42 -19.75 -43.24
C GLN A 89 20.42 -18.59 -43.08
N TYR A 90 19.95 -17.41 -42.69
CA TYR A 90 20.82 -16.26 -42.43
C TYR A 90 21.81 -16.51 -41.29
N THR A 91 21.37 -17.14 -40.20
CA THR A 91 22.23 -17.52 -39.07
C THR A 91 23.34 -18.47 -39.51
N LEU A 92 23.02 -19.51 -40.30
CA LEU A 92 23.98 -20.48 -40.81
C LEU A 92 24.96 -19.85 -41.80
N GLU A 93 24.48 -19.00 -42.71
CA GLU A 93 25.34 -18.27 -43.65
C GLU A 93 26.34 -17.38 -42.90
N LEU A 94 25.89 -16.70 -41.85
CA LEU A 94 26.76 -15.87 -41.00
C LEU A 94 27.83 -16.71 -40.28
N LEU A 95 27.43 -17.79 -39.60
CA LEU A 95 28.36 -18.70 -38.89
C LEU A 95 29.42 -19.28 -39.84
N LEU A 96 29.00 -19.81 -40.99
CA LEU A 96 29.90 -20.39 -41.99
C LEU A 96 30.82 -19.34 -42.62
N SER A 97 30.30 -18.15 -42.93
CA SER A 97 31.12 -17.04 -43.47
C SER A 97 32.15 -16.52 -42.47
N SER A 98 31.91 -16.71 -41.18
CA SER A 98 32.82 -16.40 -40.09
C SER A 98 33.79 -17.55 -39.76
N GLY A 99 33.83 -18.61 -40.57
CA GLY A 99 34.75 -19.74 -40.41
C GLY A 99 34.31 -20.80 -39.41
N ILE A 100 33.11 -20.68 -38.84
CA ILE A 100 32.58 -21.60 -37.83
C ILE A 100 31.88 -22.77 -38.54
N THR A 101 32.55 -23.92 -38.56
CA THR A 101 32.14 -25.09 -39.35
C THR A 101 31.50 -26.19 -38.51
N ASP A 102 31.78 -26.25 -37.20
CA ASP A 102 31.16 -27.22 -36.29
C ASP A 102 29.82 -26.70 -35.78
N ILE A 103 28.84 -26.67 -36.69
CA ILE A 103 27.47 -26.23 -36.41
C ILE A 103 26.78 -27.19 -35.43
N SER A 104 27.13 -28.48 -35.45
CA SER A 104 26.59 -29.50 -34.54
C SER A 104 26.86 -29.15 -33.07
N SER A 105 28.09 -28.77 -32.73
CA SER A 105 28.44 -28.38 -31.35
C SER A 105 27.70 -27.10 -30.90
N ILE A 106 27.45 -26.14 -31.80
CA ILE A 106 26.66 -24.94 -31.48
C ILE A 106 25.22 -25.32 -31.16
N PHE A 107 24.62 -26.21 -31.94
CA PHE A 107 23.27 -26.71 -31.67
C PHE A 107 23.18 -27.47 -30.35
N ALA A 108 24.19 -28.26 -30.02
CA ALA A 108 24.26 -28.98 -28.75
C ALA A 108 24.28 -28.01 -27.54
N GLY A 109 24.93 -26.85 -27.67
CA GLY A 109 25.00 -25.83 -26.62
C GLY A 109 23.81 -24.87 -26.55
N LEU A 110 23.38 -24.32 -27.68
CA LEU A 110 22.33 -23.28 -27.75
C LEU A 110 20.92 -23.85 -27.87
N GLY A 111 20.76 -25.06 -28.41
CA GLY A 111 19.47 -25.72 -28.60
C GLY A 111 18.49 -24.85 -29.40
N SER A 112 17.27 -24.68 -28.89
CA SER A 112 16.22 -23.91 -29.55
C SER A 112 16.48 -22.41 -29.64
N THR A 113 17.45 -21.86 -28.89
CA THR A 113 17.80 -20.44 -28.97
C THR A 113 18.28 -20.06 -30.37
N LEU A 114 18.91 -20.98 -31.10
CA LEU A 114 19.45 -20.77 -32.45
C LEU A 114 18.38 -20.32 -33.47
N TRP A 115 17.11 -20.70 -33.24
CA TRP A 115 15.96 -20.28 -34.04
C TRP A 115 15.56 -18.82 -33.86
N GLN A 116 15.93 -18.24 -32.71
CA GLN A 116 15.46 -16.96 -32.22
C GLN A 116 16.54 -15.88 -32.23
N ILE A 117 17.79 -16.24 -32.49
CA ILE A 117 18.91 -15.29 -32.54
C ILE A 117 18.67 -14.28 -33.66
N GLU A 118 18.79 -13.00 -33.34
CA GLU A 118 18.79 -11.94 -34.34
C GLU A 118 20.17 -11.82 -35.00
N ALA A 119 20.19 -11.69 -36.33
CA ALA A 119 21.44 -11.75 -37.11
C ALA A 119 22.46 -10.66 -36.70
N ASN A 120 21.97 -9.48 -36.34
CA ASN A 120 22.79 -8.37 -35.84
C ASN A 120 23.43 -8.67 -34.47
N VAL A 121 22.74 -9.41 -33.58
CA VAL A 121 23.28 -9.83 -32.28
C VAL A 121 24.35 -10.89 -32.46
N LEU A 122 24.12 -11.87 -33.34
CA LEU A 122 25.14 -12.86 -33.68
C LEU A 122 26.38 -12.22 -34.32
N GLN A 123 26.16 -11.29 -35.25
CA GLN A 123 27.23 -10.55 -35.90
C GLN A 123 28.05 -9.76 -34.88
N PHE A 124 27.40 -9.14 -33.90
CA PHE A 124 28.07 -8.44 -32.81
C PHE A 124 28.94 -9.38 -31.96
N VAL A 125 28.42 -10.53 -31.54
CA VAL A 125 29.18 -11.50 -30.73
C VAL A 125 30.41 -12.01 -31.48
N ILE A 126 30.28 -12.31 -32.77
CA ILE A 126 31.40 -12.83 -33.56
C ILE A 126 32.41 -11.72 -33.86
N ARG A 127 31.95 -10.55 -34.33
CA ARG A 127 32.84 -9.52 -34.88
C ARG A 127 33.35 -8.53 -33.83
N GLU A 128 32.48 -8.08 -32.92
CA GLU A 128 32.84 -7.07 -31.91
C GLU A 128 33.39 -7.71 -30.65
N MET A 129 32.74 -8.78 -30.15
CA MET A 129 33.24 -9.51 -28.98
C MET A 129 34.37 -10.50 -29.33
N GLY A 130 34.52 -10.88 -30.60
CA GLY A 130 35.57 -11.78 -31.06
C GLY A 130 35.37 -13.23 -30.60
N ILE A 131 34.12 -13.66 -30.43
CA ILE A 131 33.78 -15.02 -29.99
C ILE A 131 33.37 -15.85 -31.19
N ASP A 132 34.28 -16.71 -31.65
CA ASP A 132 34.12 -17.54 -32.85
C ASP A 132 34.23 -19.05 -32.61
N GLN A 133 34.48 -19.47 -31.37
CA GLN A 133 34.50 -20.88 -31.00
C GLN A 133 33.11 -21.38 -30.62
N PRO A 134 32.68 -22.56 -31.13
CA PRO A 134 31.36 -23.13 -30.81
C PRO A 134 31.05 -23.26 -29.32
N GLY A 135 32.04 -23.69 -28.52
CA GLY A 135 31.90 -23.84 -27.08
C GLY A 135 31.67 -22.51 -26.34
N ASP A 136 32.32 -21.44 -26.79
CA ASP A 136 32.22 -20.12 -26.17
C ASP A 136 30.92 -19.41 -26.55
N LEU A 137 30.47 -19.57 -27.80
CA LEU A 137 29.15 -19.11 -28.25
C LEU A 137 28.03 -19.71 -27.39
N ALA A 138 28.14 -20.99 -27.05
CA ALA A 138 27.17 -21.67 -26.20
C ALA A 138 27.06 -21.04 -24.80
N GLN A 139 28.17 -20.53 -24.26
CA GLN A 139 28.18 -19.85 -22.96
C GLN A 139 27.43 -18.51 -22.99
N LEU A 140 27.33 -17.87 -24.17
CA LEU A 140 26.66 -16.58 -24.39
C LEU A 140 25.17 -16.69 -24.75
N LYS A 141 24.53 -17.81 -24.39
CA LYS A 141 23.12 -18.10 -24.74
C LYS A 141 22.15 -16.97 -24.37
N ARG A 142 22.37 -16.25 -23.27
CA ARG A 142 21.47 -15.16 -22.84
C ARG A 142 21.60 -13.92 -23.72
N VAL A 143 22.83 -13.53 -24.09
CA VAL A 143 23.07 -12.41 -25.01
C VAL A 143 22.52 -12.74 -26.39
N LEU A 144 22.81 -13.94 -26.90
CA LEU A 144 22.32 -14.41 -28.21
C LEU A 144 20.80 -14.57 -28.28
N GLY A 145 20.16 -14.93 -27.16
CA GLY A 145 18.70 -15.00 -27.04
C GLY A 145 18.02 -13.64 -26.84
N TYR A 146 18.79 -12.54 -26.69
CA TYR A 146 18.22 -11.21 -26.54
C TYR A 146 17.97 -10.55 -27.90
N HIS A 147 16.89 -9.77 -28.00
CA HIS A 147 16.43 -9.22 -29.28
C HIS A 147 17.09 -7.89 -29.68
N ARG A 148 17.96 -7.33 -28.82
CA ARG A 148 18.70 -6.08 -29.10
C ARG A 148 20.19 -6.31 -29.00
N VAL A 149 20.96 -5.59 -29.81
CA VAL A 149 22.42 -5.65 -29.82
C VAL A 149 22.96 -4.96 -28.56
N PRO A 150 23.86 -5.60 -27.79
CA PRO A 150 24.59 -4.93 -26.71
C PRO A 150 25.33 -3.68 -27.18
N ASN A 151 25.60 -2.76 -26.26
CA ASN A 151 26.37 -1.59 -26.61
C ASN A 151 27.85 -1.96 -26.84
N ALA A 152 28.36 -1.60 -28.02
CA ALA A 152 29.73 -1.93 -28.43
C ALA A 152 30.78 -1.35 -27.48
N ALA A 153 30.59 -0.13 -27.00
CA ALA A 153 31.56 0.53 -26.11
C ALA A 153 31.76 -0.26 -24.80
N VAL A 154 30.69 -0.86 -24.26
CA VAL A 154 30.76 -1.71 -23.06
C VAL A 154 31.53 -3.00 -23.35
N ALA A 155 31.23 -3.68 -24.46
CA ALA A 155 31.93 -4.91 -24.83
C ALA A 155 33.42 -4.67 -25.09
N HIS A 156 33.77 -3.60 -25.81
CA HIS A 156 35.17 -3.23 -26.04
C HIS A 156 35.88 -2.89 -24.72
N THR A 157 35.24 -2.14 -23.82
CA THR A 157 35.80 -1.82 -22.51
C THR A 157 36.08 -3.08 -21.69
N LEU A 158 35.16 -4.06 -21.66
CA LEU A 158 35.40 -5.33 -20.96
C LEU A 158 36.62 -6.07 -21.53
N ARG A 159 36.78 -6.07 -22.86
CA ARG A 159 37.96 -6.66 -23.51
C ARG A 159 39.25 -5.90 -23.22
N GLU A 160 39.21 -4.57 -23.19
CA GLU A 160 40.34 -3.73 -22.76
C GLU A 160 40.77 -4.05 -21.33
N LEU A 161 39.81 -4.36 -20.45
CA LEU A 161 40.06 -4.82 -19.09
C LEU A 161 40.52 -6.29 -18.99
N GLY A 162 40.66 -6.98 -20.13
CA GLY A 162 41.18 -8.35 -20.22
C GLY A 162 40.12 -9.46 -20.25
N ALA A 163 38.84 -9.15 -20.50
CA ALA A 163 37.80 -10.18 -20.58
C ALA A 163 38.01 -11.12 -21.79
N GLY A 164 38.22 -12.40 -21.51
CA GLY A 164 38.14 -13.48 -22.49
C GLY A 164 36.71 -14.02 -22.64
N PRO A 165 36.53 -15.14 -23.36
CA PRO A 165 35.22 -15.75 -23.57
C PRO A 165 34.45 -16.09 -22.28
N ASN A 166 35.14 -16.66 -21.29
CA ASN A 166 34.54 -17.04 -20.00
C ASN A 166 34.14 -15.82 -19.17
N GLU A 167 34.95 -14.77 -19.19
CA GLU A 167 34.69 -13.52 -18.48
C GLU A 167 33.52 -12.75 -19.11
N LEU A 168 33.45 -12.71 -20.44
CA LEU A 168 32.30 -12.15 -21.17
C LEU A 168 31.03 -12.95 -20.91
N ALA A 169 31.13 -14.28 -20.79
CA ALA A 169 30.03 -15.13 -20.36
C ALA A 169 29.57 -14.84 -18.93
N ALA A 170 30.49 -14.48 -18.02
CA ALA A 170 30.16 -14.02 -16.67
C ALA A 170 29.48 -12.63 -16.66
N CYS A 171 29.69 -11.79 -17.69
CA CYS A 171 29.13 -10.45 -17.85
C CYS A 171 27.85 -10.36 -18.71
N GLN A 172 27.14 -11.46 -18.93
CA GLN A 172 25.99 -11.46 -19.86
C GLN A 172 24.84 -10.53 -19.45
N GLU A 173 24.56 -10.36 -18.16
CA GLU A 173 23.51 -9.43 -17.72
C GLU A 173 23.91 -7.98 -17.99
N LEU A 174 25.18 -7.65 -17.75
CA LEU A 174 25.74 -6.33 -18.04
C LEU A 174 25.62 -5.98 -19.53
N LEU A 175 25.96 -6.94 -20.40
CA LEU A 175 25.86 -6.80 -21.85
C LEU A 175 24.40 -6.66 -22.32
N VAL A 176 23.48 -7.43 -21.73
CA VAL A 176 22.04 -7.33 -22.06
C VAL A 176 21.44 -6.01 -21.58
N GLU A 177 21.84 -5.51 -20.41
CA GLU A 177 21.36 -4.23 -19.89
C GLU A 177 21.92 -3.03 -20.65
N SER A 178 23.17 -3.09 -21.12
CA SER A 178 23.75 -2.03 -21.95
C SER A 178 23.02 -1.83 -23.28
N ALA A 179 22.39 -2.89 -23.82
CA ALA A 179 21.54 -2.81 -25.02
C ALA A 179 20.29 -1.92 -24.85
N LYS A 180 19.99 -1.47 -23.63
CA LYS A 180 18.89 -0.56 -23.31
C LYS A 180 19.36 0.90 -23.20
N MET A 181 20.66 1.16 -23.34
CA MET A 181 21.30 2.45 -23.12
C MET A 181 21.86 2.98 -24.43
N ASP A 182 21.50 4.21 -24.78
CA ASP A 182 22.05 4.87 -25.97
C ASP A 182 23.53 5.25 -25.75
N ASP A 183 23.87 5.73 -24.55
CA ASP A 183 25.24 6.09 -24.15
C ASP A 183 25.60 5.53 -22.76
N PRO A 184 26.16 4.31 -22.66
CA PRO A 184 26.49 3.70 -21.38
C PRO A 184 27.76 4.34 -20.78
N PRO A 185 27.81 4.56 -19.46
CA PRO A 185 28.93 5.25 -18.81
C PRO A 185 30.14 4.32 -18.64
N VAL A 186 30.84 4.01 -19.74
CA VAL A 186 31.97 3.07 -19.79
C VAL A 186 33.13 3.42 -18.86
N GLU A 187 33.35 4.70 -18.59
CA GLU A 187 34.39 5.16 -17.66
C GLU A 187 34.12 4.68 -16.22
N ARG A 188 32.84 4.49 -15.83
CA ARG A 188 32.50 3.93 -14.52
C ARG A 188 32.93 2.46 -14.41
N LEU A 189 32.83 1.68 -15.50
CA LEU A 189 33.28 0.29 -15.53
C LEU A 189 34.80 0.21 -15.34
N LYS A 190 35.55 1.09 -16.02
CA LYS A 190 37.01 1.17 -15.86
C LYS A 190 37.39 1.51 -14.42
N GLN A 191 36.68 2.46 -13.80
CA GLN A 191 36.91 2.83 -12.40
C GLN A 191 36.62 1.67 -11.43
N LEU A 192 35.54 0.91 -11.63
CA LEU A 192 35.21 -0.26 -10.79
C LEU A 192 36.24 -1.39 -10.91
N ALA A 193 36.79 -1.61 -12.10
CA ALA A 193 37.81 -2.64 -12.34
C ALA A 193 39.21 -2.23 -11.86
N ALA A 194 39.48 -0.91 -11.78
CA ALA A 194 40.77 -0.38 -11.36
C ALA A 194 40.98 -0.44 -9.83
N THR A 195 42.22 -0.21 -9.41
CA THR A 195 42.58 0.04 -7.99
C THR A 195 41.86 1.31 -7.49
N PRO A 196 41.28 1.32 -6.27
CA PRO A 196 41.40 0.33 -5.20
C PRO A 196 40.33 -0.77 -5.17
N HIS A 197 39.40 -0.79 -6.13
CA HIS A 197 38.17 -1.59 -6.06
C HIS A 197 38.34 -3.02 -6.57
N HIS A 198 39.06 -3.20 -7.69
CA HIS A 198 39.40 -4.51 -8.28
C HIS A 198 38.23 -5.48 -8.44
N LEU A 199 37.08 -4.99 -8.95
CA LEU A 199 35.93 -5.86 -9.21
C LEU A 199 36.27 -6.92 -10.26
N SER A 200 35.95 -8.18 -9.97
CA SER A 200 36.02 -9.24 -10.97
C SER A 200 34.91 -9.07 -12.02
N PHE A 201 35.02 -9.76 -13.16
CA PHE A 201 33.96 -9.74 -14.18
C PHE A 201 32.59 -10.22 -13.65
N ALA A 202 32.59 -11.16 -12.70
CA ALA A 202 31.38 -11.57 -12.02
C ALA A 202 30.81 -10.47 -11.09
N ASP A 203 31.65 -9.65 -10.48
CA ASP A 203 31.23 -8.49 -9.69
C ASP A 203 30.68 -7.38 -10.59
N LEU A 204 31.39 -7.05 -11.69
CA LEU A 204 30.92 -6.08 -12.68
C LEU A 204 29.53 -6.45 -13.22
N ASN A 205 29.27 -7.74 -13.45
CA ASN A 205 27.96 -8.23 -13.84
C ASN A 205 26.88 -7.98 -12.77
N ARG A 206 27.23 -8.02 -11.48
CA ARG A 206 26.33 -7.73 -10.36
C ARG A 206 26.17 -6.24 -10.07
N SER A 207 27.01 -5.40 -10.68
CA SER A 207 27.14 -3.96 -10.45
C SER A 207 26.42 -3.08 -11.48
N ILE A 208 25.48 -3.65 -12.25
CA ILE A 208 24.71 -2.96 -13.31
C ILE A 208 24.05 -1.65 -12.84
N GLN A 209 23.69 -1.58 -11.55
CA GLN A 209 23.06 -0.41 -10.96
C GLN A 209 23.91 0.86 -11.03
N TYR A 210 25.24 0.73 -11.07
CA TYR A 210 26.15 1.86 -11.25
C TYR A 210 26.19 2.41 -12.68
N LEU A 211 25.64 1.66 -13.66
CA LEU A 211 25.52 2.12 -15.05
C LEU A 211 24.30 3.02 -15.28
N ARG A 212 23.36 3.07 -14.34
CA ARG A 212 22.18 3.93 -14.42
C ARG A 212 22.49 5.30 -13.82
N ASP A 213 21.70 6.30 -14.16
CA ASP A 213 21.86 7.65 -13.59
C ASP A 213 21.51 7.62 -12.10
N GLY A 214 22.49 7.97 -11.28
CA GLY A 214 22.46 7.82 -9.82
C GLY A 214 21.67 8.90 -9.09
N ASN A 215 20.42 9.17 -9.45
CA ASN A 215 19.57 10.17 -8.76
C ASN A 215 20.28 11.52 -8.45
N GLY A 216 21.14 11.99 -9.36
CA GLY A 216 21.95 13.21 -9.20
C GLY A 216 23.28 13.06 -8.44
N ASN A 217 23.60 11.88 -7.91
CA ASN A 217 24.87 11.57 -7.26
C ASN A 217 26.03 11.52 -8.25
N ASP A 218 27.16 12.11 -7.86
CA ASP A 218 28.43 11.91 -8.56
C ASP A 218 29.03 10.54 -8.22
N PHE A 219 29.23 9.71 -9.25
CA PHE A 219 29.74 8.35 -9.09
C PHE A 219 31.13 8.31 -8.44
N THR A 220 32.02 9.24 -8.81
CA THR A 220 33.37 9.31 -8.26
C THR A 220 33.34 9.66 -6.77
N ALA A 221 32.51 10.63 -6.38
CA ALA A 221 32.30 11.01 -5.00
C ALA A 221 31.71 9.86 -4.17
N PHE A 222 30.78 9.10 -4.72
CA PHE A 222 30.22 7.92 -4.06
C PHE A 222 31.28 6.84 -3.79
N LEU A 223 32.11 6.50 -4.78
CA LEU A 223 33.20 5.54 -4.61
C LEU A 223 34.23 6.02 -3.58
N ALA A 224 34.60 7.31 -3.63
CA ALA A 224 35.52 7.92 -2.68
C ALA A 224 34.96 7.87 -1.25
N LEU A 225 33.65 8.07 -1.08
CA LEU A 225 32.98 7.96 0.21
C LEU A 225 33.09 6.54 0.77
N LEU A 226 32.72 5.51 0.00
CA LEU A 226 32.82 4.12 0.45
C LEU A 226 34.27 3.73 0.78
N HIS A 227 35.23 4.16 -0.04
CA HIS A 227 36.64 3.92 0.22
C HIS A 227 37.12 4.55 1.54
N ARG A 228 36.70 5.79 1.84
CA ARG A 228 37.03 6.49 3.11
C ARG A 228 36.62 5.69 4.35
N TYR A 229 35.52 4.96 4.25
CA TYR A 229 34.95 4.16 5.33
C TYR A 229 35.39 2.69 5.31
N GLY A 230 36.36 2.31 4.45
CA GLY A 230 36.83 0.93 4.32
C GLY A 230 35.87 0.00 3.58
N LEU A 231 34.82 0.55 2.95
CA LEU A 231 33.77 -0.16 2.23
C LEU A 231 33.97 -0.13 0.70
N GLY A 232 35.14 0.36 0.24
CA GLY A 232 35.49 0.43 -1.18
C GLY A 232 35.98 -0.89 -1.78
N THR A 233 35.85 -2.02 -1.07
CA THR A 233 36.22 -3.35 -1.59
C THR A 233 35.17 -3.87 -2.57
N ALA A 234 35.48 -4.93 -3.32
CA ALA A 234 34.49 -5.59 -4.19
C ALA A 234 33.23 -6.04 -3.42
N GLU A 235 33.39 -6.55 -2.19
CA GLU A 235 32.27 -6.90 -1.32
C GLU A 235 31.42 -5.67 -0.96
N GLY A 236 32.07 -4.58 -0.51
CA GLY A 236 31.38 -3.35 -0.14
C GLY A 236 30.62 -2.73 -1.32
N LEU A 237 31.24 -2.64 -2.49
CA LEU A 237 30.57 -2.13 -3.70
C LEU A 237 29.40 -3.02 -4.14
N ASN A 238 29.53 -4.34 -4.03
CA ASN A 238 28.42 -5.25 -4.34
C ASN A 238 27.23 -5.11 -3.40
N VAL A 239 27.46 -4.76 -2.15
CA VAL A 239 26.42 -4.58 -1.13
C VAL A 239 25.79 -3.19 -1.25
N PHE A 240 26.59 -2.14 -1.43
CA PHE A 240 26.14 -0.73 -1.40
C PHE A 240 25.60 -0.20 -2.74
N LYS A 241 25.67 -0.98 -3.82
CA LYS A 241 25.20 -0.59 -5.17
C LYS A 241 23.76 -0.06 -5.24
N HIS A 242 22.85 -0.53 -4.38
CA HIS A 242 21.46 -0.06 -4.35
C HIS A 242 21.38 1.39 -3.83
N LEU A 243 22.23 1.73 -2.85
CA LEU A 243 22.26 3.06 -2.22
C LEU A 243 22.76 4.16 -3.16
N PHE A 244 23.50 3.80 -4.22
CA PHE A 244 23.93 4.77 -5.23
C PHE A 244 22.76 5.41 -5.97
N ASN A 245 21.67 4.66 -6.18
CA ASN A 245 20.47 5.16 -6.86
C ASN A 245 19.39 5.62 -5.87
N SER A 246 19.38 5.10 -4.63
CA SER A 246 18.29 5.35 -3.67
C SER A 246 18.59 6.41 -2.62
N SER A 247 19.85 6.81 -2.42
CA SER A 247 20.27 7.71 -1.34
C SER A 247 21.05 8.89 -1.88
N ARG A 248 20.92 10.08 -1.27
CA ARG A 248 21.82 11.21 -1.56
C ARG A 248 23.16 10.99 -0.86
N ILE A 249 24.27 11.31 -1.53
CA ILE A 249 25.63 11.13 -0.98
C ILE A 249 25.79 11.78 0.41
N GLU A 250 25.21 12.97 0.63
CA GLU A 250 25.35 13.70 1.90
C GLU A 250 24.64 12.98 3.06
N VAL A 251 23.52 12.32 2.77
CA VAL A 251 22.77 11.51 3.74
C VAL A 251 23.54 10.25 4.07
N LEU A 252 24.05 9.57 3.03
CA LEU A 252 24.84 8.37 3.18
C LEU A 252 26.11 8.62 4.01
N GLU A 253 26.82 9.72 3.74
CA GLU A 253 28.03 10.10 4.49
C GLU A 253 27.72 10.28 5.98
N GLN A 254 26.65 11.00 6.31
CA GLN A 254 26.23 11.21 7.70
C GLN A 254 25.89 9.89 8.40
N LEU A 255 25.17 8.98 7.73
CA LEU A 255 24.81 7.67 8.31
C LEU A 255 26.03 6.77 8.47
N LEU A 256 26.95 6.75 7.49
CA LEU A 256 28.21 6.02 7.59
C LEU A 256 29.08 6.54 8.73
N GLN A 257 29.14 7.86 8.92
CA GLN A 257 29.86 8.46 10.04
C GLN A 257 29.32 7.97 11.39
N ILE A 258 28.00 7.94 11.54
CA ILE A 258 27.32 7.49 12.77
C ILE A 258 27.56 6.00 13.04
N ALA A 259 27.49 5.16 12.01
CA ALA A 259 27.64 3.71 12.15
C ALA A 259 29.11 3.25 12.20
N SER A 260 30.06 4.09 11.75
CA SER A 260 31.48 3.74 11.63
C SER A 260 32.13 3.11 12.88
N PRO A 261 31.81 3.53 14.13
CA PRO A 261 32.38 2.90 15.32
C PRO A 261 32.01 1.41 15.46
N CYS A 262 30.91 0.96 14.83
CA CYS A 262 30.40 -0.41 14.96
C CYS A 262 30.77 -1.32 13.78
N PHE A 263 31.44 -0.82 12.74
CA PHE A 263 31.69 -1.60 11.52
C PHE A 263 32.40 -2.92 11.77
N ALA A 264 33.43 -2.90 12.63
CA ALA A 264 34.20 -4.11 12.97
C ALA A 264 33.34 -5.21 13.61
N ALA A 265 32.25 -4.85 14.28
CA ALA A 265 31.35 -5.80 14.94
C ALA A 265 30.15 -6.21 14.05
N MET A 266 29.80 -5.43 13.03
CA MET A 266 28.60 -5.64 12.20
C MET A 266 28.89 -6.43 10.91
N GLY A 267 30.04 -6.19 10.29
CA GLY A 267 30.30 -6.64 8.92
C GLY A 267 29.55 -5.80 7.87
N THR A 268 30.03 -5.84 6.63
CA THR A 268 29.60 -4.99 5.50
C THR A 268 28.09 -5.02 5.24
N GLU A 269 27.51 -6.22 5.18
CA GLU A 269 26.08 -6.41 4.88
C GLU A 269 25.17 -5.79 5.93
N LYS A 270 25.49 -5.97 7.22
CA LYS A 270 24.67 -5.39 8.30
C LYS A 270 24.76 -3.86 8.34
N VAL A 271 25.91 -3.30 7.97
CA VAL A 271 26.06 -1.84 7.87
C VAL A 271 25.17 -1.30 6.76
N GLU A 272 25.15 -1.92 5.58
CA GLU A 272 24.24 -1.52 4.50
C GLU A 272 22.78 -1.67 4.91
N GLN A 273 22.41 -2.79 5.54
CA GLN A 273 21.03 -3.00 6.01
C GLN A 273 20.61 -1.91 6.99
N TRP A 274 21.48 -1.56 7.93
CA TRP A 274 21.23 -0.48 8.88
C TRP A 274 21.04 0.86 8.16
N ILE A 275 21.93 1.22 7.22
CA ILE A 275 21.83 2.46 6.44
C ILE A 275 20.56 2.48 5.61
N ARG A 276 20.21 1.35 5.00
CA ARG A 276 19.02 1.21 4.18
C ARG A 276 17.75 1.51 4.96
N VAL A 277 17.70 1.13 6.23
CA VAL A 277 16.59 1.47 7.12
C VAL A 277 16.71 2.91 7.63
N ALA A 278 17.90 3.32 8.07
CA ALA A 278 18.13 4.63 8.69
C ALA A 278 17.90 5.81 7.73
N GLN A 279 18.16 5.67 6.44
CA GLN A 279 17.93 6.73 5.44
C GLN A 279 16.45 7.13 5.28
N TYR A 280 15.52 6.26 5.70
CA TYR A 280 14.09 6.54 5.68
C TYR A 280 13.56 7.04 7.03
N LYS A 281 14.45 7.19 8.02
CA LYS A 281 14.13 7.80 9.31
C LYS A 281 14.46 9.29 9.31
N ARG A 282 14.20 9.95 10.43
CA ARG A 282 14.54 11.36 10.65
C ARG A 282 16.03 11.51 10.90
N LEU A 283 16.76 11.96 9.88
CA LEU A 283 18.23 12.09 9.94
C LEU A 283 18.69 13.06 11.03
N ASP A 284 17.95 14.14 11.25
CA ASP A 284 18.14 15.11 12.34
C ASP A 284 18.04 14.43 13.71
N SER A 285 17.02 13.60 13.93
CA SER A 285 16.84 12.81 15.16
C SER A 285 17.97 11.81 15.39
N ILE A 286 18.35 11.06 14.36
CA ILE A 286 19.45 10.09 14.43
C ILE A 286 20.76 10.80 14.77
N ARG A 287 21.04 11.94 14.12
CA ARG A 287 22.23 12.75 14.38
C ARG A 287 22.24 13.30 15.80
N TYR A 288 21.10 13.78 16.27
CA TYR A 288 20.97 14.27 17.63
C TYR A 288 21.32 13.20 18.64
N LEU A 289 20.73 12.00 18.50
CA LEU A 289 21.03 10.87 19.39
C LEU A 289 22.49 10.47 19.30
N ALA A 290 23.04 10.32 18.09
CA ALA A 290 24.45 9.96 17.89
C ALA A 290 25.43 10.98 18.47
N GLY A 291 25.04 12.26 18.55
CA GLY A 291 25.82 13.30 19.22
C GLY A 291 25.71 13.31 20.75
N LYS A 292 24.75 12.58 21.33
CA LYS A 292 24.46 12.57 22.78
C LYS A 292 24.79 11.25 23.46
N VAL A 293 24.70 10.13 22.74
CA VAL A 293 24.95 8.78 23.28
C VAL A 293 26.17 8.16 22.62
N GLU A 294 26.95 7.42 23.40
CA GLU A 294 28.09 6.68 22.87
C GLU A 294 27.60 5.46 22.09
N ILE A 295 27.95 5.38 20.80
CA ILE A 295 27.63 4.27 19.91
C ILE A 295 28.90 3.43 19.74
N ASN A 296 28.97 2.31 20.46
CA ASN A 296 30.08 1.36 20.38
C ASN A 296 29.63 -0.09 20.12
N LYS A 297 28.32 -0.35 20.16
CA LYS A 297 27.74 -1.67 19.93
C LYS A 297 26.63 -1.64 18.87
N PRO A 298 26.52 -2.68 18.02
CA PRO A 298 25.45 -2.79 17.02
C PRO A 298 24.05 -2.61 17.61
N GLN A 299 23.79 -3.13 18.82
CA GLN A 299 22.48 -3.02 19.46
C GLN A 299 22.07 -1.57 19.76
N GLN A 300 23.03 -0.65 19.91
CA GLN A 300 22.72 0.76 20.13
C GLN A 300 22.28 1.44 18.83
N LEU A 301 22.86 1.03 17.70
CA LEU A 301 22.45 1.47 16.37
C LEU A 301 21.01 1.04 16.06
N ASP A 302 20.62 -0.18 16.47
CA ASP A 302 19.23 -0.65 16.33
C ASP A 302 18.27 0.21 17.17
N LYS A 303 18.62 0.50 18.43
CA LYS A 303 17.81 1.39 19.29
C LYS A 303 17.69 2.82 18.73
N ILE A 304 18.75 3.33 18.10
CA ILE A 304 18.73 4.64 17.45
C ILE A 304 17.77 4.65 16.25
N ILE A 305 17.70 3.56 15.49
CA ILE A 305 16.72 3.42 14.39
C ILE A 305 15.29 3.53 14.93
N ASP A 306 14.97 2.80 16.00
CA ASP A 306 13.64 2.82 16.62
C ASP A 306 13.26 4.23 17.06
N LEU A 307 14.19 4.94 17.72
CA LEU A 307 13.99 6.29 18.21
C LEU A 307 14.07 7.36 17.10
N GLY A 308 14.67 7.04 15.95
CA GLY A 308 14.74 7.89 14.76
C GLY A 308 13.39 8.17 14.11
N THR A 309 12.31 7.60 14.64
CA THR A 309 10.91 7.87 14.27
C THR A 309 10.37 9.12 14.95
N ILE A 310 10.88 9.43 16.14
CA ILE A 310 10.51 10.57 16.97
C ILE A 310 11.17 11.83 16.41
N SER A 311 10.47 12.96 16.39
CA SER A 311 11.06 14.23 15.95
C SER A 311 12.22 14.69 16.85
N HIS A 312 13.22 15.34 16.25
CA HIS A 312 14.36 15.93 16.95
C HIS A 312 13.95 16.76 18.16
N ASP A 313 12.98 17.67 17.99
CA ASP A 313 12.47 18.54 19.08
C ASP A 313 12.03 17.75 20.33
N LEU A 314 11.32 16.64 20.11
CA LEU A 314 10.77 15.82 21.19
C LEU A 314 11.88 14.98 21.83
N LEU A 315 12.78 14.41 21.03
CA LEU A 315 13.97 13.74 21.55
C LEU A 315 14.84 14.67 22.41
N ALA A 316 15.05 15.90 21.94
CA ALA A 316 15.80 16.90 22.68
C ALA A 316 15.14 17.26 24.01
N TYR A 317 13.81 17.44 24.00
CA TYR A 317 13.05 17.66 25.22
C TYR A 317 13.17 16.47 26.21
N LEU A 318 13.02 15.24 25.73
CA LEU A 318 13.09 14.03 26.55
C LEU A 318 14.48 13.83 27.15
N TYR A 319 15.52 14.02 26.34
CA TYR A 319 16.91 13.86 26.76
C TYR A 319 17.34 14.97 27.73
N GLU A 320 17.15 16.23 27.35
CA GLU A 320 17.71 17.39 28.06
C GLU A 320 16.85 17.86 29.24
N ARG A 321 15.51 17.74 29.15
CA ARG A 321 14.62 18.24 30.19
C ARG A 321 13.99 17.15 31.05
N ARG A 322 13.59 16.03 30.46
CA ARG A 322 13.04 14.89 31.23
C ARG A 322 14.14 14.01 31.84
N GLY A 323 15.40 14.23 31.47
CA GLY A 323 16.54 13.49 32.02
C GLY A 323 16.59 12.03 31.54
N LEU A 324 15.95 11.70 30.42
CA LEU A 324 16.08 10.41 29.73
C LEU A 324 17.40 10.41 28.95
N ASN A 325 18.50 10.54 29.69
CA ASN A 325 19.82 10.87 29.17
C ASN A 325 20.66 9.66 28.74
N THR A 326 20.03 8.50 28.53
CA THR A 326 20.70 7.31 27.99
C THR A 326 19.82 6.66 26.94
N ILE A 327 20.44 5.97 25.98
CA ILE A 327 19.70 5.28 24.92
C ILE A 327 18.74 4.22 25.48
N GLU A 328 19.14 3.52 26.55
CA GLU A 328 18.28 2.56 27.26
C GLU A 328 17.05 3.21 27.87
N LYS A 329 17.20 4.39 28.50
CA LYS A 329 16.07 5.09 29.12
C LYS A 329 15.10 5.61 28.07
N LEU A 330 15.60 6.18 26.97
CA LEU A 330 14.77 6.66 25.86
C LEU A 330 14.03 5.52 25.19
N HIS A 331 14.75 4.43 24.88
CA HIS A 331 14.17 3.26 24.22
C HIS A 331 13.09 2.62 25.11
N ARG A 332 13.36 2.43 26.40
CA ARG A 332 12.36 1.96 27.36
C ARG A 332 11.15 2.89 27.44
N TRP A 333 11.38 4.20 27.57
CA TRP A 333 10.31 5.19 27.60
C TRP A 333 9.44 5.13 26.34
N TYR A 334 10.04 4.95 25.16
CA TYR A 334 9.32 4.91 23.89
C TYR A 334 8.26 3.80 23.87
N TYR A 335 8.58 2.62 24.40
CA TYR A 335 7.64 1.50 24.47
C TYR A 335 6.69 1.55 25.69
N GLU A 336 7.12 2.11 26.82
CA GLU A 336 6.32 2.13 28.06
C GLU A 336 5.38 3.33 28.19
N GLU A 337 5.80 4.52 27.73
CA GLU A 337 5.09 5.80 27.93
C GLU A 337 4.95 6.63 26.65
N GLY A 338 5.67 6.29 25.59
CA GLY A 338 5.77 7.05 24.34
C GLY A 338 4.66 6.80 23.34
N ASP A 339 3.50 6.28 23.77
CA ASP A 339 2.39 5.95 22.86
C ASP A 339 1.93 7.19 22.09
N GLY A 340 2.02 7.12 20.75
CA GLY A 340 1.74 8.22 19.82
C GLY A 340 2.90 9.21 19.57
N ALA A 341 4.08 9.04 20.19
CA ALA A 341 5.19 10.00 20.06
C ALA A 341 5.77 10.09 18.64
N SER A 342 5.78 8.98 17.89
CA SER A 342 6.24 8.93 16.50
C SER A 342 5.33 9.67 15.52
N SER A 343 4.05 9.88 15.89
CA SER A 343 3.08 10.61 15.06
C SER A 343 3.38 12.10 14.98
N TYR A 344 4.09 12.66 15.98
CA TYR A 344 4.47 14.06 15.98
C TYR A 344 5.68 14.32 15.08
N LYS A 345 5.52 15.20 14.09
CA LYS A 345 6.53 15.40 13.04
C LYS A 345 7.57 16.48 13.31
N GLY A 346 7.54 17.13 14.47
CA GLY A 346 8.39 18.29 14.76
C GLY A 346 7.72 19.60 14.35
N SER A 347 8.21 20.69 14.91
CA SER A 347 7.86 22.05 14.48
C SER A 347 8.88 22.51 13.45
N TYR A 348 8.48 23.33 12.47
CA TYR A 348 9.46 24.00 11.57
C TYR A 348 10.34 25.03 12.31
N VAL A 349 10.02 25.32 13.58
CA VAL A 349 10.69 26.33 14.40
C VAL A 349 11.20 25.69 15.69
N GLU A 350 12.45 25.24 15.66
CA GLU A 350 13.13 24.63 16.80
C GLU A 350 13.06 25.54 18.04
N GLY A 351 12.68 24.96 19.19
CA GLY A 351 12.68 25.68 20.48
C GLY A 351 11.48 26.59 20.75
N GLU A 352 10.43 26.55 19.92
CA GLU A 352 9.18 27.27 20.13
C GLU A 352 8.56 26.99 21.52
N ALA A 353 8.09 28.04 22.19
CA ALA A 353 7.55 27.96 23.56
C ALA A 353 6.30 27.08 23.64
N ILE A 354 5.44 27.14 22.61
CA ILE A 354 4.25 26.30 22.47
C ILE A 354 4.61 24.82 22.53
N THR A 355 5.58 24.40 21.72
CA THR A 355 5.98 23.01 21.59
C THR A 355 6.47 22.45 22.93
N ARG A 356 7.20 23.25 23.71
CA ARG A 356 7.64 22.88 25.06
C ARG A 356 6.47 22.68 26.03
N VAL A 357 5.44 23.52 25.95
CA VAL A 357 4.22 23.38 26.76
C VAL A 357 3.49 22.09 26.38
N LEU A 358 3.32 21.82 25.09
CA LEU A 358 2.67 20.60 24.60
C LEU A 358 3.44 19.34 25.02
N PHE A 359 4.77 19.31 24.89
CA PHE A 359 5.57 18.17 25.33
C PHE A 359 5.50 17.94 26.84
N ALA A 360 5.49 19.02 27.63
CA ALA A 360 5.35 18.91 29.08
C ALA A 360 3.99 18.35 29.49
N ASP A 361 2.92 18.78 28.83
CA ASP A 361 1.58 18.27 29.07
C ASP A 361 1.45 16.79 28.66
N ALA A 362 1.85 16.45 27.43
CA ALA A 362 1.84 15.07 26.92
C ALA A 362 2.66 14.13 27.81
N SER A 363 3.84 14.57 28.25
CA SER A 363 4.70 13.80 29.17
C SER A 363 4.09 13.61 30.55
N ARG A 364 3.37 14.61 31.07
CA ARG A 364 2.66 14.52 32.36
C ARG A 364 1.53 13.51 32.28
N ARG A 365 0.82 13.49 31.14
CA ARG A 365 -0.35 12.63 30.89
C ARG A 365 0.03 11.22 30.43
N LYS A 366 1.27 11.02 29.98
CA LYS A 366 1.74 9.81 29.27
C LYS A 366 0.89 9.51 28.02
N ASN A 367 0.50 10.56 27.31
CA ASN A 367 -0.32 10.47 26.11
C ASN A 367 0.24 11.42 25.05
N PHE A 368 0.87 10.87 24.01
CA PHE A 368 1.41 11.64 22.88
C PHE A 368 0.54 11.53 21.63
N VAL A 369 -0.55 10.74 21.68
CA VAL A 369 -1.46 10.51 20.54
C VAL A 369 -2.07 11.82 20.04
N THR A 370 -2.43 12.73 20.95
CA THR A 370 -3.06 14.01 20.61
C THR A 370 -2.07 15.11 20.24
N LEU A 371 -0.75 14.88 20.34
CA LEU A 371 0.26 15.91 20.21
C LEU A 371 0.28 16.54 18.79
N ALA A 372 0.17 15.70 17.76
CA ALA A 372 0.12 16.16 16.38
C ALA A 372 -1.16 16.96 16.07
N ASP A 373 -2.32 16.47 16.53
CA ASP A 373 -3.62 17.15 16.39
C ASP A 373 -3.61 18.50 17.10
N SER A 374 -3.13 18.54 18.34
CA SER A 374 -3.01 19.75 19.15
C SER A 374 -2.11 20.79 18.48
N TYR A 375 -0.96 20.38 17.94
CA TYR A 375 -0.09 21.30 17.20
C TYR A 375 -0.74 21.79 15.89
N GLY A 376 -1.42 20.90 15.14
CA GLY A 376 -2.17 21.27 13.95
C GLY A 376 -3.29 22.27 14.23
N CYS A 377 -4.01 22.07 15.34
CA CYS A 377 -5.05 22.98 15.82
C CYS A 377 -4.49 24.38 16.12
N ILE A 378 -3.29 24.46 16.70
CA ILE A 378 -2.61 25.74 16.95
C ILE A 378 -2.22 26.42 15.64
N ILE A 379 -1.64 25.68 14.68
CA ILE A 379 -1.29 26.25 13.37
C ILE A 379 -2.53 26.82 12.68
N SER A 380 -3.63 26.06 12.66
CA SER A 380 -4.89 26.50 12.05
C SER A 380 -5.42 27.77 12.69
N ALA A 381 -5.54 27.78 14.02
CA ALA A 381 -6.03 28.94 14.77
C ALA A 381 -5.14 30.18 14.58
N VAL A 382 -3.82 30.01 14.60
CA VAL A 382 -2.85 31.10 14.39
C VAL A 382 -2.97 31.68 12.98
N SER A 383 -3.06 30.83 11.96
CA SER A 383 -3.17 31.32 10.57
C SER A 383 -4.53 31.97 10.31
N ALA A 384 -5.63 31.37 10.79
CA ALA A 384 -6.97 31.95 10.69
C ALA A 384 -7.08 33.30 11.42
N TYR A 385 -6.45 33.44 12.58
CA TYR A 385 -6.34 34.72 13.26
C TYR A 385 -5.55 35.74 12.42
N ALA A 386 -4.35 35.39 11.95
CA ALA A 386 -3.53 36.30 11.16
C ALA A 386 -4.26 36.76 9.88
N GLU A 387 -4.90 35.85 9.16
CA GLU A 387 -5.70 36.15 7.96
C GLU A 387 -6.89 37.05 8.26
N SER A 388 -7.54 36.90 9.43
CA SER A 388 -8.64 37.78 9.83
C SER A 388 -8.22 39.23 10.10
N GLN A 389 -6.94 39.46 10.38
CA GLN A 389 -6.37 40.79 10.64
C GLN A 389 -5.76 41.45 9.39
N LEU A 390 -5.74 40.73 8.27
CA LEU A 390 -5.16 41.18 7.01
C LEU A 390 -6.25 41.48 5.98
N GLU A 391 -5.93 42.33 5.02
CA GLU A 391 -6.76 42.46 3.83
C GLU A 391 -6.68 41.19 2.96
N LYS A 392 -7.69 40.97 2.10
CA LYS A 392 -7.70 39.79 1.22
C LYS A 392 -6.55 39.89 0.21
N TYR A 393 -5.75 38.82 0.10
CA TYR A 393 -4.66 38.76 -0.87
C TYR A 393 -5.14 38.97 -2.31
N ASP A 394 -4.49 39.87 -3.06
CA ASP A 394 -4.74 40.09 -4.48
C ASP A 394 -3.55 39.62 -5.32
N TYR A 395 -3.80 38.68 -6.23
CA TYR A 395 -2.80 38.14 -7.14
C TYR A 395 -2.23 39.20 -8.11
N LYS A 396 -2.88 40.37 -8.24
CA LYS A 396 -2.42 41.49 -9.07
C LYS A 396 -1.41 42.41 -8.38
N TRP A 397 -1.13 42.22 -7.08
CA TRP A 397 -0.13 42.99 -6.36
C TRP A 397 1.28 42.81 -6.94
N ASP A 398 2.09 43.87 -6.84
CA ASP A 398 3.52 43.80 -7.18
C ASP A 398 4.32 43.03 -6.11
N GLU A 399 5.60 42.76 -6.39
CA GLU A 399 6.43 41.93 -5.52
C GLU A 399 6.68 42.58 -4.14
N GLU A 400 6.77 43.91 -4.08
CA GLU A 400 6.98 44.64 -2.83
C GLU A 400 5.73 44.56 -1.93
N GLN A 401 4.55 44.72 -2.52
CA GLN A 401 3.26 44.55 -1.85
C GLN A 401 3.07 43.10 -1.34
N ARG A 402 3.42 42.11 -2.16
CA ARG A 402 3.37 40.69 -1.75
C ARG A 402 4.31 40.41 -0.59
N GLN A 403 5.55 40.90 -0.66
CA GLN A 403 6.53 40.73 0.40
C GLN A 403 6.08 41.43 1.69
N ALA A 404 5.49 42.63 1.61
CA ALA A 404 4.93 43.35 2.75
C ALA A 404 3.77 42.57 3.39
N TYR A 405 2.87 42.01 2.59
CA TYR A 405 1.77 41.16 3.06
C TYR A 405 2.28 39.94 3.84
N TRP A 406 3.20 39.16 3.24
CA TRP A 406 3.75 37.97 3.88
C TRP A 406 4.56 38.30 5.14
N SER A 407 5.30 39.41 5.14
CA SER A 407 6.03 39.89 6.32
C SER A 407 5.07 40.27 7.45
N ARG A 408 3.94 40.94 7.12
CA ARG A 408 2.92 41.28 8.10
C ARG A 408 2.21 40.05 8.63
N LYS A 409 1.88 39.08 7.78
CA LYS A 409 1.30 37.79 8.18
C LYS A 409 2.23 37.06 9.16
N ALA A 410 3.51 36.93 8.82
CA ALA A 410 4.50 36.28 9.69
C ALA A 410 4.62 36.98 11.06
N ALA A 411 4.60 38.32 11.10
CA ALA A 411 4.63 39.08 12.35
C ALA A 411 3.40 38.81 13.24
N LEU A 412 2.20 38.78 12.63
CA LEU A 412 0.96 38.46 13.34
C LEU A 412 0.95 37.02 13.85
N GLU A 413 1.47 36.07 13.08
CA GLU A 413 1.58 34.67 13.51
C GLU A 413 2.54 34.50 14.70
N ILE A 414 3.66 35.23 14.71
CA ILE A 414 4.60 35.26 15.86
C ILE A 414 3.91 35.83 17.11
N GLU A 415 3.17 36.92 16.99
CA GLU A 415 2.42 37.54 18.09
C GLU A 415 1.36 36.59 18.64
N ALA A 416 0.56 35.99 17.76
CA ALA A 416 -0.47 35.01 18.13
C ALA A 416 0.11 33.81 18.86
N ARG A 417 1.24 33.26 18.38
CA ARG A 417 1.94 32.15 19.05
C ARG A 417 2.43 32.54 20.44
N ALA A 418 2.97 33.74 20.62
CA ALA A 418 3.41 34.22 21.92
C ALA A 418 2.24 34.34 22.92
N THR A 419 1.11 34.88 22.47
CA THR A 419 -0.13 34.97 23.26
C THR A 419 -0.61 33.58 23.69
N LEU A 420 -0.74 32.64 22.75
CA LEU A 420 -1.16 31.27 23.04
C LEU A 420 -0.19 30.55 24.00
N ALA A 421 1.12 30.67 23.80
CA ALA A 421 2.13 30.02 24.65
C ALA A 421 1.95 30.33 26.14
N SER A 422 1.51 31.55 26.47
CA SER A 422 1.26 31.96 27.85
C SER A 422 -0.01 31.37 28.48
N LYS A 423 -1.03 31.07 27.66
CA LYS A 423 -2.35 30.59 28.09
C LYS A 423 -2.54 29.08 27.96
N LEU A 424 -1.76 28.45 27.07
CA LEU A 424 -1.84 27.02 26.79
C LEU A 424 -1.72 26.11 28.02
N PRO A 425 -0.85 26.37 29.02
CA PRO A 425 -0.78 25.52 30.21
C PRO A 425 -2.11 25.44 30.96
N ASP A 426 -2.79 26.57 31.12
CA ASP A 426 -4.09 26.65 31.82
C ASP A 426 -5.20 26.01 30.99
N ILE A 427 -5.17 26.20 29.67
CA ILE A 427 -6.09 25.56 28.73
C ILE A 427 -5.94 24.04 28.84
N LEU A 428 -4.74 23.51 28.61
CA LEU A 428 -4.46 22.08 28.63
C LEU A 428 -4.75 21.45 30.00
N ALA A 429 -4.54 22.17 31.11
CA ALA A 429 -4.89 21.69 32.44
C ALA A 429 -6.41 21.49 32.60
N GLN A 430 -7.20 22.45 32.11
CA GLN A 430 -8.66 22.44 32.26
C GLN A 430 -9.37 21.56 31.23
N THR A 431 -8.84 21.47 30.01
CA THR A 431 -9.39 20.66 28.92
C THR A 431 -8.86 19.22 28.91
N ASP A 432 -8.09 18.87 29.93
CA ASP A 432 -7.45 17.57 30.06
C ASP A 432 -6.56 17.18 28.86
N GLY A 433 -5.93 18.17 28.23
CA GLY A 433 -5.00 17.99 27.10
C GLY A 433 -5.63 18.12 25.71
N ALA A 434 -6.93 18.40 25.61
CA ALA A 434 -7.60 18.68 24.35
C ALA A 434 -7.45 20.14 23.91
N LEU A 435 -7.12 20.40 22.64
CA LEU A 435 -7.15 21.74 22.05
C LEU A 435 -8.20 21.81 20.95
N LEU A 436 -9.01 22.87 20.98
CA LEU A 436 -10.06 23.14 20.00
C LEU A 436 -9.79 24.49 19.34
N GLU A 437 -9.99 24.56 18.02
CA GLU A 437 -9.64 25.73 17.22
C GLU A 437 -10.46 26.96 17.63
N SER A 438 -11.76 26.77 17.86
CA SER A 438 -12.66 27.83 18.35
C SER A 438 -12.21 28.42 19.68
N LEU A 439 -11.73 27.59 20.62
CA LEU A 439 -11.20 28.06 21.91
C LEU A 439 -9.90 28.86 21.73
N LEU A 440 -8.99 28.37 20.88
CA LEU A 440 -7.73 29.08 20.60
C LEU A 440 -8.00 30.42 19.90
N LEU A 441 -8.95 30.48 18.97
CA LEU A 441 -9.36 31.72 18.31
C LEU A 441 -9.98 32.72 19.27
N ALA A 442 -10.82 32.28 20.22
CA ALA A 442 -11.39 33.13 21.25
C ALA A 442 -10.28 33.75 22.13
N VAL A 443 -9.27 32.94 22.49
CA VAL A 443 -8.08 33.42 23.23
C VAL A 443 -7.31 34.48 22.44
N LEU A 444 -7.10 34.25 21.14
CA LEU A 444 -6.36 35.17 20.28
C LEU A 444 -7.10 36.48 20.02
N ARG A 445 -8.43 36.45 19.97
CA ARG A 445 -9.28 37.64 19.79
C ARG A 445 -9.46 38.46 21.07
N GLY A 446 -9.04 37.91 22.21
CA GLY A 446 -9.22 38.54 23.51
C GLY A 446 -10.69 38.52 23.96
N ASP A 447 -11.43 37.48 23.61
CA ASP A 447 -12.83 37.35 24.00
C ASP A 447 -12.93 37.24 25.53
N ASP A 448 -13.73 38.09 26.17
CA ASP A 448 -13.91 38.11 27.64
C ASP A 448 -14.49 36.79 28.19
N ASP A 449 -15.06 35.95 27.31
CA ASP A 449 -15.85 34.77 27.65
C ASP A 449 -15.05 33.44 27.63
N ILE A 450 -13.72 33.49 27.53
CA ILE A 450 -12.87 32.28 27.52
C ILE A 450 -13.15 31.40 28.74
N SER A 451 -13.31 31.99 29.93
CA SER A 451 -13.60 31.22 31.14
C SER A 451 -14.94 30.49 31.04
N THR A 452 -15.94 31.06 30.37
CA THR A 452 -17.26 30.45 30.15
C THR A 452 -17.19 29.35 29.09
N LEU A 453 -16.46 29.58 28.00
CA LEU A 453 -16.19 28.55 26.98
C LEU A 453 -15.49 27.34 27.60
N MET A 454 -14.50 27.58 28.46
CA MET A 454 -13.79 26.53 29.19
C MET A 454 -14.68 25.79 30.19
N HIS A 455 -15.53 26.51 30.93
CA HIS A 455 -16.49 25.90 31.85
C HIS A 455 -17.53 25.04 31.13
N SER A 456 -17.85 25.37 29.88
CA SER A 456 -18.81 24.63 29.05
C SER A 456 -18.19 23.39 28.39
N LEU A 457 -16.87 23.37 28.20
CA LEU A 457 -16.20 22.31 27.44
C LEU A 457 -16.09 20.98 28.20
N THR A 458 -15.72 20.99 29.48
CA THR A 458 -15.55 19.74 30.24
C THR A 458 -16.86 18.95 30.34
N PRO A 459 -18.00 19.55 30.74
CA PRO A 459 -19.28 18.87 30.73
C PRO A 459 -19.66 18.36 29.34
N LEU A 460 -19.40 19.14 28.29
CA LEU A 460 -19.67 18.73 26.91
C LEU A 460 -18.86 17.49 26.50
N ILE A 461 -17.57 17.41 26.86
CA ILE A 461 -16.74 16.22 26.56
C ILE A 461 -17.21 15.00 27.36
N GLU A 462 -17.59 15.19 28.63
CA GLU A 462 -18.14 14.11 29.47
C GLU A 462 -19.48 13.61 28.93
N ASP A 463 -20.37 14.50 28.50
CA ASP A 463 -21.62 14.16 27.82
C ASP A 463 -21.35 13.38 26.53
N LEU A 464 -20.40 13.83 25.70
CA LEU A 464 -20.03 13.13 24.47
C LEU A 464 -19.46 11.72 24.74
N LEU A 465 -18.63 11.55 25.79
CA LEU A 465 -18.04 10.27 26.19
C LEU A 465 -19.04 9.32 26.86
N SER A 466 -20.16 9.83 27.34
CA SER A 466 -21.30 9.04 27.83
C SER A 466 -22.34 8.79 26.73
N GLY A 467 -21.99 9.04 25.46
CA GLY A 467 -22.88 8.84 24.32
C GLY A 467 -23.99 9.88 24.19
N ALA A 468 -24.01 10.93 25.01
CA ALA A 468 -24.89 12.07 24.88
C ALA A 468 -24.23 13.19 24.03
N GLY A 469 -24.75 14.40 24.11
CA GLY A 469 -24.20 15.57 23.44
C GLY A 469 -25.26 16.56 22.98
N PRO A 470 -24.87 17.56 22.17
CA PRO A 470 -25.78 18.58 21.67
C PRO A 470 -26.90 17.96 20.82
N THR A 471 -28.14 18.34 21.08
CA THR A 471 -29.33 17.81 20.39
C THR A 471 -30.02 18.86 19.50
N THR A 472 -29.57 20.12 19.55
CA THR A 472 -30.19 21.22 18.82
C THR A 472 -29.86 21.17 17.32
N PRO A 473 -30.77 21.62 16.44
CA PRO A 473 -30.53 21.66 14.98
C PRO A 473 -29.36 22.56 14.55
N LYS A 474 -28.98 23.50 15.41
CA LYS A 474 -27.78 24.33 15.24
C LYS A 474 -26.71 23.80 16.18
N ILE A 475 -25.47 23.77 15.68
CA ILE A 475 -24.28 23.46 16.46
C ILE A 475 -23.39 24.69 16.53
N THR A 476 -22.87 24.98 17.71
CA THR A 476 -21.91 26.05 17.94
C THR A 476 -20.50 25.62 17.45
N PRO A 477 -19.58 26.57 17.25
CA PRO A 477 -18.19 26.23 16.92
C PRO A 477 -17.53 25.32 17.96
N LEU A 478 -17.74 25.58 19.26
CA LEU A 478 -17.19 24.78 20.35
C LEU A 478 -17.70 23.34 20.32
N GLU A 479 -19.01 23.16 20.13
CA GLU A 479 -19.63 21.85 19.99
C GLU A 479 -19.15 21.11 18.74
N THR A 480 -18.98 21.83 17.63
CA THR A 480 -18.46 21.25 16.38
C THR A 480 -17.07 20.68 16.59
N ASP A 481 -16.19 21.44 17.24
CA ASP A 481 -14.82 21.02 17.51
C ASP A 481 -14.78 19.85 18.51
N ALA A 482 -15.61 19.89 19.55
CA ALA A 482 -15.70 18.82 20.55
C ALA A 482 -16.20 17.50 19.96
N VAL A 483 -17.24 17.53 19.11
CA VAL A 483 -17.74 16.35 18.38
C VAL A 483 -16.66 15.81 17.45
N ALA A 484 -16.02 16.69 16.66
CA ALA A 484 -14.94 16.33 15.76
C ALA A 484 -13.78 15.65 16.50
N LEU A 485 -13.43 16.16 17.68
CA LEU A 485 -12.43 15.57 18.55
C LEU A 485 -12.90 14.19 19.06
N VAL A 486 -13.99 14.10 19.82
CA VAL A 486 -14.37 12.83 20.48
C VAL A 486 -14.63 11.72 19.46
N TYR A 487 -15.28 12.02 18.35
CA TYR A 487 -15.65 11.03 17.32
C TYR A 487 -14.59 10.83 16.23
N GLY A 488 -13.50 11.62 16.25
CA GLY A 488 -12.38 11.47 15.34
C GLY A 488 -12.72 11.79 13.88
N VAL A 489 -13.46 12.88 13.64
CA VAL A 489 -13.89 13.29 12.29
C VAL A 489 -13.51 14.74 12.00
N PRO A 490 -13.37 15.16 10.72
CA PRO A 490 -13.15 16.56 10.38
C PRO A 490 -14.36 17.44 10.75
N THR A 491 -14.09 18.66 11.23
CA THR A 491 -15.13 19.65 11.58
C THR A 491 -16.06 19.98 10.42
N GLU A 492 -15.57 19.99 9.18
CA GLU A 492 -16.38 20.20 7.98
C GLU A 492 -17.41 19.07 7.74
N THR A 493 -17.09 17.83 8.14
CA THR A 493 -18.04 16.72 8.07
C THR A 493 -19.18 16.94 9.06
N VAL A 494 -18.84 17.40 10.27
CA VAL A 494 -19.82 17.74 11.30
C VAL A 494 -20.76 18.83 10.78
N LYS A 495 -20.21 19.97 10.34
CA LYS A 495 -20.99 21.11 9.80
C LYS A 495 -21.91 20.70 8.65
N ARG A 496 -21.42 19.87 7.73
CA ARG A 496 -22.15 19.42 6.55
C ARG A 496 -23.40 18.61 6.91
N HIS A 497 -23.28 17.65 7.84
CA HIS A 497 -24.37 16.72 8.12
C HIS A 497 -25.21 17.09 9.34
N TRP A 498 -24.74 17.96 10.25
CA TRP A 498 -25.39 18.24 11.53
C TRP A 498 -26.89 18.58 11.40
N HIS A 499 -27.23 19.46 10.47
CA HIS A 499 -28.61 19.90 10.22
C HIS A 499 -29.57 18.76 9.83
N SER A 500 -29.05 17.66 9.31
CA SER A 500 -29.81 16.47 8.89
C SER A 500 -29.83 15.38 9.97
N VAL A 501 -29.05 15.50 11.04
CA VAL A 501 -28.96 14.48 12.11
C VAL A 501 -29.55 15.05 13.40
N CYS A 502 -30.86 14.90 13.56
CA CYS A 502 -31.54 15.31 14.79
C CYS A 502 -31.37 14.26 15.90
N GLY A 503 -31.51 14.68 17.15
CA GLY A 503 -31.56 13.76 18.29
C GLY A 503 -32.81 12.89 18.21
N GLN A 504 -32.64 11.59 18.41
CA GLN A 504 -33.67 10.58 18.23
C GLN A 504 -33.74 9.64 19.45
N GLU A 505 -33.31 10.12 20.61
CA GLU A 505 -33.19 9.35 21.87
C GLU A 505 -34.54 8.77 22.32
N SER A 506 -35.65 9.40 21.95
CA SER A 506 -37.00 8.88 22.20
C SER A 506 -37.25 7.49 21.59
N HIS A 507 -36.53 7.12 20.51
CA HIS A 507 -36.61 5.76 19.93
C HIS A 507 -36.05 4.69 20.86
N LEU A 508 -35.21 5.06 21.84
CA LEU A 508 -34.63 4.15 22.82
C LEU A 508 -35.46 4.04 24.10
N GLN A 509 -36.55 4.81 24.25
CA GLN A 509 -37.30 4.91 25.52
C GLN A 509 -37.87 3.57 26.02
N ASN A 510 -38.11 2.63 25.11
CA ASN A 510 -38.68 1.32 25.42
C ASN A 510 -37.61 0.21 25.57
N VAL A 511 -36.32 0.58 25.51
CA VAL A 511 -35.19 -0.33 25.67
C VAL A 511 -34.51 -0.03 27.01
N VAL A 512 -34.42 -1.03 27.87
CA VAL A 512 -33.66 -1.00 29.13
C VAL A 512 -32.18 -1.00 28.80
N LEU A 513 -31.51 0.12 29.03
CA LEU A 513 -30.09 0.32 28.76
C LEU A 513 -29.34 0.64 30.06
N GLN A 514 -28.09 0.20 30.14
CA GLN A 514 -27.15 0.66 31.17
C GLN A 514 -26.50 1.98 30.72
N ASP A 515 -26.04 2.78 31.69
CA ASP A 515 -25.29 4.01 31.40
C ASP A 515 -24.03 3.72 30.58
N ALA A 516 -23.34 2.61 30.88
CA ALA A 516 -22.21 2.11 30.11
C ALA A 516 -22.02 0.59 30.30
N TYR A 517 -21.67 -0.10 29.21
CA TYR A 517 -21.33 -1.52 29.21
C TYR A 517 -19.81 -1.71 29.24
N PRO A 518 -19.23 -2.35 30.27
CA PRO A 518 -17.78 -2.52 30.38
C PRO A 518 -17.25 -3.55 29.37
N MET A 519 -16.22 -3.15 28.63
CA MET A 519 -15.50 -3.97 27.67
C MET A 519 -14.02 -4.07 28.05
N SER A 520 -13.35 -5.14 27.61
CA SER A 520 -11.92 -5.34 27.88
C SER A 520 -11.22 -5.84 26.62
N TRP A 521 -10.34 -5.02 26.07
CA TRP A 521 -9.66 -5.31 24.80
C TRP A 521 -8.18 -5.56 25.04
N ARG A 522 -7.66 -6.65 24.49
CA ARG A 522 -6.25 -7.04 24.66
C ARG A 522 -5.39 -6.28 23.65
N ARG A 523 -4.33 -5.61 24.10
CA ARG A 523 -3.34 -4.97 23.22
C ARG A 523 -2.48 -6.01 22.53
N VAL A 524 -2.14 -5.74 21.28
CA VAL A 524 -1.23 -6.55 20.47
C VAL A 524 -0.22 -5.67 19.75
N VAL A 525 0.90 -6.27 19.34
CA VAL A 525 1.88 -5.65 18.45
C VAL A 525 1.91 -6.44 17.15
N ARG A 526 2.03 -5.74 16.02
CA ARG A 526 2.09 -6.38 14.69
C ARG A 526 3.53 -6.46 14.22
N VAL A 527 3.99 -7.67 13.96
CA VAL A 527 5.37 -7.95 13.54
C VAL A 527 5.36 -8.60 12.16
N ALA A 528 6.24 -8.16 11.26
CA ALA A 528 6.38 -8.76 9.94
C ALA A 528 6.87 -10.21 10.05
N GLN A 529 6.19 -11.15 9.38
CA GLN A 529 6.48 -12.59 9.44
C GLN A 529 7.83 -13.00 8.83
N LYS A 530 8.42 -12.17 7.96
CA LYS A 530 9.65 -12.51 7.22
C LYS A 530 10.58 -11.31 7.03
N VAL A 531 11.88 -11.59 7.05
CA VAL A 531 12.88 -10.75 6.39
C VAL A 531 12.65 -10.86 4.89
N GLU A 532 12.29 -9.75 4.24
CA GLU A 532 12.06 -9.71 2.80
C GLU A 532 13.35 -10.10 2.05
N ASP A 533 13.26 -11.01 1.08
CA ASP A 533 14.32 -11.18 0.07
C ASP A 533 14.48 -9.86 -0.71
N THR A 534 15.70 -9.55 -1.15
CA THR A 534 16.10 -8.25 -1.73
C THR A 534 15.13 -7.78 -2.81
N ARG A 535 14.66 -8.70 -3.67
CA ARG A 535 13.70 -8.38 -4.74
C ARG A 535 12.32 -7.97 -4.21
N ALA A 536 11.80 -8.67 -3.20
CA ALA A 536 10.49 -8.34 -2.63
C ALA A 536 10.52 -6.96 -1.96
N HIS A 537 11.63 -6.65 -1.30
CA HIS A 537 11.88 -5.34 -0.72
C HIS A 537 11.95 -4.23 -1.77
N GLU A 538 12.70 -4.43 -2.85
CA GLU A 538 12.77 -3.47 -3.97
C GLU A 538 11.39 -3.22 -4.60
N GLU A 539 10.62 -4.27 -4.82
CA GLU A 539 9.26 -4.16 -5.34
C GLU A 539 8.37 -3.36 -4.37
N LYS A 540 8.43 -3.62 -3.06
CA LYS A 540 7.70 -2.85 -2.05
C LYS A 540 8.11 -1.38 -2.06
N MET A 541 9.40 -1.07 -2.07
CA MET A 541 9.89 0.31 -2.11
C MET A 541 9.40 1.04 -3.36
N ALA A 542 9.43 0.39 -4.52
CA ALA A 542 8.90 0.97 -5.76
C ALA A 542 7.40 1.29 -5.68
N HIS A 543 6.60 0.46 -5.00
CA HIS A 543 5.19 0.76 -4.75
C HIS A 543 5.03 1.99 -3.84
N LEU A 544 5.80 2.08 -2.76
CA LEU A 544 5.78 3.24 -1.88
C LEU A 544 6.21 4.52 -2.61
N ASP A 545 7.26 4.45 -3.44
CA ASP A 545 7.69 5.57 -4.30
C ASP A 545 6.59 6.01 -5.28
N SER A 546 5.83 5.06 -5.82
CA SER A 546 4.72 5.37 -6.73
C SER A 546 3.60 6.17 -6.07
N LEU A 547 3.43 6.05 -4.74
CA LEU A 547 2.46 6.84 -3.99
C LEU A 547 2.90 8.32 -3.90
N PHE A 548 4.19 8.59 -3.70
CA PHE A 548 4.73 9.96 -3.76
C PHE A 548 4.53 10.56 -5.15
N ALA A 549 4.93 9.85 -6.18
CA ALA A 549 4.79 10.31 -7.56
C ALA A 549 3.31 10.58 -7.94
N ALA A 550 2.38 9.79 -7.41
CA ALA A 550 0.94 10.02 -7.60
C ALA A 550 0.45 11.30 -6.89
N ALA A 551 0.88 11.54 -5.65
CA ALA A 551 0.54 12.75 -4.90
C ALA A 551 1.12 14.00 -5.59
N GLU A 552 2.38 13.97 -6.02
CA GLU A 552 3.04 15.06 -6.75
C GLU A 552 2.32 15.36 -8.08
N PHE A 553 1.93 14.33 -8.81
CA PHE A 553 1.15 14.48 -10.04
C PHE A 553 -0.20 15.17 -9.75
N ALA A 554 -0.92 14.73 -8.72
CA ALA A 554 -2.20 15.30 -8.34
C ALA A 554 -2.07 16.77 -7.90
N GLN A 555 -1.06 17.10 -7.09
CA GLN A 555 -0.77 18.49 -6.69
C GLN A 555 -0.44 19.37 -7.90
N SER A 556 0.40 18.87 -8.82
CA SER A 556 0.74 19.57 -10.05
C SER A 556 -0.48 19.83 -10.93
N TRP A 557 -1.42 18.88 -10.97
CA TRP A 557 -2.68 19.05 -11.69
C TRP A 557 -3.55 20.16 -11.09
N LEU A 558 -3.64 20.22 -9.76
CA LEU A 558 -4.46 21.18 -9.02
C LEU A 558 -3.87 22.60 -9.04
N GLY A 559 -2.54 22.72 -9.00
CA GLY A 559 -1.84 24.02 -9.00
C GLY A 559 -1.45 24.57 -10.37
N GLY A 560 -1.45 23.75 -11.43
CA GLY A 560 -0.91 24.10 -12.74
C GLY A 560 -1.81 25.00 -13.60
N GLN A 561 -1.19 25.84 -14.43
CA GLN A 561 -1.88 26.56 -15.51
C GLN A 561 -2.30 25.59 -16.64
N ILE A 562 -3.13 26.07 -17.58
CA ILE A 562 -3.65 25.23 -18.70
C ILE A 562 -2.51 24.57 -19.51
N SER A 563 -1.38 25.25 -19.70
CA SER A 563 -0.17 24.71 -20.36
C SER A 563 0.45 23.53 -19.61
N ASP A 564 0.40 23.56 -18.29
CA ASP A 564 0.99 22.53 -17.43
C ASP A 564 0.14 21.25 -17.48
N ARG A 565 -1.19 21.39 -17.57
CA ARG A 565 -2.11 20.26 -17.71
C ARG A 565 -1.91 19.49 -19.01
N GLN A 566 -1.64 20.16 -20.13
CA GLN A 566 -1.34 19.46 -21.38
C GLN A 566 -0.07 18.60 -21.27
N THR A 567 0.95 19.11 -20.55
CA THR A 567 2.19 18.37 -20.29
C THR A 567 1.94 17.15 -19.41
N LEU A 568 1.10 17.30 -18.37
CA LEU A 568 0.69 16.19 -17.51
C LEU A 568 -0.08 15.13 -18.30
N ILE A 569 -1.01 15.52 -19.18
CA ILE A 569 -1.76 14.59 -20.04
C ILE A 569 -0.81 13.84 -20.97
N ALA A 570 0.20 14.51 -21.54
CA ALA A 570 1.18 13.87 -22.42
C ALA A 570 2.05 12.81 -21.73
N SER A 571 2.18 12.86 -20.40
CA SER A 571 2.89 11.84 -19.62
C SER A 571 2.08 10.54 -19.42
N LEU A 572 0.77 10.55 -19.73
CA LEU A 572 -0.08 9.36 -19.69
C LEU A 572 0.09 8.53 -20.97
N SER A 573 0.09 7.20 -20.85
CA SER A 573 0.28 6.29 -21.99
C SER A 573 -0.47 4.97 -21.83
N ASN A 574 -1.48 4.73 -22.69
CA ASN A 574 -2.28 3.51 -22.73
C ASN A 574 -1.47 2.19 -22.70
N ARG A 575 -0.20 2.18 -23.08
CA ARG A 575 0.67 0.98 -23.04
C ARG A 575 0.67 0.29 -21.66
N ALA A 576 0.61 1.07 -20.57
CA ALA A 576 0.54 0.55 -19.21
C ALA A 576 -0.83 -0.10 -18.91
N LEU A 577 -1.92 0.51 -19.39
CA LEU A 577 -3.29 0.04 -19.21
C LEU A 577 -3.62 -1.20 -20.06
N GLU A 578 -2.94 -1.43 -21.18
CA GLU A 578 -3.13 -2.64 -22.00
C GLU A 578 -2.34 -3.86 -21.49
N ASN A 579 -1.31 -3.66 -20.66
CA ASN A 579 -0.50 -4.77 -20.15
C ASN A 579 -1.25 -5.51 -19.02
N PRO A 580 -1.58 -6.82 -19.18
CA PRO A 580 -2.29 -7.60 -18.15
C PRO A 580 -1.40 -7.94 -16.95
N ALA A 581 -0.08 -7.95 -17.11
CA ALA A 581 0.88 -8.28 -16.06
C ALA A 581 1.46 -7.03 -15.35
N ILE A 582 0.82 -5.86 -15.54
CA ILE A 582 1.32 -4.62 -14.95
C ILE A 582 1.14 -4.61 -13.43
N GLN A 583 2.17 -4.10 -12.74
CA GLN A 583 2.19 -3.93 -11.29
C GLN A 583 1.75 -2.51 -10.91
N ALA A 584 1.24 -2.33 -9.70
CA ALA A 584 0.70 -1.04 -9.23
C ALA A 584 1.74 0.09 -9.30
N TYR A 585 3.01 -0.17 -8.94
CA TYR A 585 4.08 0.83 -9.00
C TYR A 585 4.39 1.40 -10.38
N LYS A 586 3.83 0.83 -11.45
CA LYS A 586 3.93 1.34 -12.83
C LYS A 586 2.76 2.25 -13.23
N LEU A 587 1.84 2.54 -12.31
CA LEU A 587 0.67 3.39 -12.56
C LEU A 587 0.59 4.69 -11.72
N PRO A 588 1.71 5.35 -11.32
CA PRO A 588 1.63 6.53 -10.44
C PRO A 588 0.87 7.70 -11.09
N THR A 589 1.03 7.94 -12.39
CA THR A 589 0.35 9.03 -13.10
C THR A 589 -1.16 8.81 -13.22
N TYR A 590 -1.61 7.56 -13.35
CA TYR A 590 -3.04 7.21 -13.35
C TYR A 590 -3.66 7.38 -11.98
N LEU A 591 -2.96 6.93 -10.93
CA LEU A 591 -3.38 7.16 -9.56
C LEU A 591 -3.47 8.67 -9.26
N GLY A 592 -2.47 9.45 -9.68
CA GLY A 592 -2.45 10.91 -9.53
C GLY A 592 -3.62 11.61 -10.26
N LEU A 593 -3.95 11.18 -11.47
CA LEU A 593 -5.11 11.70 -12.21
C LEU A 593 -6.43 11.42 -11.47
N LEU A 594 -6.60 10.19 -10.95
CA LEU A 594 -7.79 9.82 -10.18
C LEU A 594 -7.88 10.59 -8.85
N LEU A 595 -6.75 10.82 -8.19
CA LEU A 595 -6.67 11.65 -6.99
C LEU A 595 -7.13 13.08 -7.28
N ALA A 596 -6.63 13.68 -8.37
CA ALA A 596 -7.06 14.99 -8.82
C ALA A 596 -8.57 15.03 -9.16
N ALA A 597 -9.13 13.95 -9.72
CA ALA A 597 -10.56 13.86 -10.00
C ALA A 597 -11.43 13.78 -8.74
N ALA A 598 -10.87 13.38 -7.60
CA ALA A 598 -11.57 13.26 -6.33
C ALA A 598 -11.25 14.39 -5.34
N SER A 599 -10.48 15.41 -5.74
CA SER A 599 -9.93 16.44 -4.84
C SER A 599 -10.97 17.27 -4.09
N ASP A 600 -12.14 17.47 -4.69
CA ASP A 600 -13.22 18.26 -4.11
C ASP A 600 -13.91 17.53 -2.94
N TYR A 601 -13.66 16.23 -2.79
CA TYR A 601 -14.10 15.49 -1.61
C TYR A 601 -13.17 15.80 -0.44
N ALA A 602 -13.75 16.36 0.63
CA ALA A 602 -13.01 16.86 1.81
C ALA A 602 -12.06 15.83 2.44
N LEU A 603 -12.38 14.53 2.34
CA LEU A 603 -11.52 13.45 2.86
C LEU A 603 -10.34 13.10 1.95
N ILE A 604 -10.30 13.51 0.68
CA ILE A 604 -9.21 13.20 -0.26
C ILE A 604 -8.11 14.25 -0.22
N ASN A 605 -8.45 15.53 -0.07
CA ASN A 605 -7.47 16.60 -0.10
C ASN A 605 -6.29 16.41 0.90
N PRO A 606 -6.52 15.95 2.15
CA PRO A 606 -5.42 15.61 3.07
C PRO A 606 -4.50 14.50 2.53
N TRP A 607 -5.04 13.50 1.82
CA TRP A 607 -4.25 12.45 1.18
C TRP A 607 -3.36 12.96 0.05
N ILE A 608 -3.88 13.88 -0.77
CA ILE A 608 -3.10 14.51 -1.85
C ILE A 608 -1.95 15.34 -1.28
N THR A 609 -2.24 16.13 -0.25
CA THR A 609 -1.29 17.12 0.28
C THR A 609 -0.28 16.54 1.27
N ARG A 610 -0.66 15.49 2.02
CA ARG A 610 0.12 15.02 3.18
C ARG A 610 0.04 13.51 3.42
N ASP A 611 -1.15 12.93 3.49
CA ASP A 611 -1.36 11.62 4.12
C ASP A 611 -0.87 10.45 3.27
N LEU A 612 -0.92 10.54 1.94
CA LEU A 612 -0.41 9.49 1.07
C LEU A 612 1.13 9.37 1.17
N ALA A 613 1.82 10.51 1.15
CA ALA A 613 3.26 10.61 1.37
C ALA A 613 3.67 10.21 2.79
N LYS A 614 2.85 10.55 3.80
CA LYS A 614 3.06 10.10 5.18
C LYS A 614 2.94 8.59 5.28
N ALA A 615 1.85 8.00 4.82
CA ALA A 615 1.62 6.56 4.90
C ALA A 615 2.69 5.80 4.11
N ALA A 616 3.12 6.31 2.96
CA ALA A 616 4.21 5.70 2.20
C ALA A 616 5.55 5.71 2.95
N ASN A 617 5.87 6.77 3.69
CA ASN A 617 7.07 6.83 4.54
C ASN A 617 6.94 5.92 5.76
N ASP A 618 5.81 5.99 6.47
CA ASP A 618 5.54 5.18 7.65
C ASP A 618 5.53 3.67 7.30
N ALA A 619 5.11 3.31 6.07
CA ALA A 619 5.18 1.94 5.53
C ALA A 619 6.61 1.41 5.32
N ARG A 620 7.63 2.28 5.33
CA ARG A 620 9.05 1.89 5.30
C ARG A 620 9.58 1.54 6.68
N ASP A 621 8.87 1.95 7.72
CA ASP A 621 9.23 1.72 9.09
C ASP A 621 8.62 0.40 9.59
N ALA A 622 9.44 -0.58 9.95
CA ALA A 622 8.95 -1.87 10.45
C ALA A 622 7.92 -1.75 11.59
N GLN A 623 8.00 -0.70 12.42
CA GLN A 623 7.10 -0.49 13.55
C GLN A 623 5.78 0.20 13.17
N LEU A 624 5.82 1.11 12.21
CA LEU A 624 4.65 1.86 11.74
C LEU A 624 4.02 1.23 10.51
N ALA A 625 4.70 0.27 9.88
CA ALA A 625 4.35 -0.21 8.57
C ALA A 625 2.99 -0.86 8.54
N TYR A 626 2.64 -1.64 9.56
CA TYR A 626 1.32 -2.23 9.64
C TYR A 626 0.23 -1.16 9.65
N THR A 627 0.29 -0.21 10.59
CA THR A 627 -0.70 0.88 10.69
C THR A 627 -0.79 1.67 9.39
N ALA A 628 0.35 2.03 8.79
CA ALA A 628 0.39 2.79 7.55
C ALA A 628 -0.18 2.03 6.34
N LEU A 629 0.11 0.73 6.23
CA LEU A 629 -0.44 -0.13 5.18
C LEU A 629 -1.94 -0.37 5.39
N THR A 630 -2.40 -0.51 6.62
CA THR A 630 -3.84 -0.57 6.95
C THR A 630 -4.53 0.74 6.60
N SER A 631 -3.89 1.90 6.83
CA SER A 631 -4.41 3.19 6.36
C SER A 631 -4.53 3.28 4.86
N LEU A 632 -3.51 2.80 4.13
CA LEU A 632 -3.56 2.74 2.68
C LEU A 632 -4.65 1.75 2.20
N GLU A 633 -4.84 0.63 2.87
CA GLU A 633 -5.90 -0.33 2.57
C GLU A 633 -7.28 0.31 2.73
N SER A 634 -7.52 0.97 3.85
CA SER A 634 -8.76 1.71 4.13
C SER A 634 -8.99 2.79 3.06
N PHE A 635 -7.96 3.56 2.72
CA PHE A 635 -8.02 4.57 1.68
C PHE A 635 -8.42 4.00 0.33
N PHE A 636 -7.73 2.96 -0.16
CA PHE A 636 -7.98 2.39 -1.49
C PHE A 636 -9.30 1.64 -1.59
N ASN A 637 -9.79 1.04 -0.50
CA ASN A 637 -11.01 0.23 -0.52
C ASN A 637 -12.28 1.02 -0.16
N VAL A 638 -12.16 2.13 0.57
CA VAL A 638 -13.31 2.89 1.10
C VAL A 638 -13.24 4.35 0.67
N THR A 639 -12.31 5.12 1.23
CA THR A 639 -12.30 6.59 1.12
C THR A 639 -12.15 7.06 -0.33
N PHE A 640 -11.26 6.43 -1.09
CA PHE A 640 -10.93 6.84 -2.44
C PHE A 640 -12.02 6.48 -3.48
N PRO A 641 -12.59 5.25 -3.49
CA PRO A 641 -13.77 4.95 -4.29
C PRO A 641 -14.93 5.94 -4.08
N ASP A 642 -15.21 6.32 -2.83
CA ASP A 642 -16.30 7.26 -2.52
C ASP A 642 -16.00 8.68 -3.00
N GLY A 643 -14.75 9.13 -2.82
CA GLY A 643 -14.29 10.41 -3.38
C GLY A 643 -14.42 10.46 -4.90
N LEU A 644 -14.10 9.36 -5.58
CA LEU A 644 -14.27 9.24 -7.04
C LEU A 644 -15.74 9.24 -7.45
N ALA A 645 -16.60 8.51 -6.74
CA ALA A 645 -18.04 8.49 -7.01
C ALA A 645 -18.67 9.90 -6.91
N SER A 646 -18.18 10.72 -5.97
CA SER A 646 -18.61 12.10 -5.76
C SER A 646 -18.01 13.09 -6.78
N GLY A 647 -16.72 12.94 -7.12
CA GLY A 647 -15.96 13.95 -7.86
C GLY A 647 -15.80 13.73 -9.37
N ILE A 648 -15.84 12.49 -9.87
CA ILE A 648 -15.36 12.16 -11.22
C ILE A 648 -16.17 12.84 -12.34
N ASN A 649 -17.48 13.00 -12.15
CA ASN A 649 -18.34 13.66 -13.13
C ASN A 649 -18.11 15.18 -13.18
N THR A 650 -17.92 15.79 -12.01
CA THR A 650 -17.58 17.21 -11.89
C THR A 650 -16.22 17.48 -12.53
N PHE A 651 -15.24 16.62 -12.27
CA PHE A 651 -13.92 16.68 -12.90
C PHE A 651 -14.00 16.61 -14.43
N ILE A 652 -14.70 15.62 -15.00
CA ILE A 652 -14.83 15.49 -16.45
C ILE A 652 -15.54 16.70 -17.07
N THR A 653 -16.48 17.30 -16.34
CA THR A 653 -17.23 18.47 -16.81
C THR A 653 -16.39 19.75 -16.75
N SER A 654 -15.46 19.87 -15.79
CA SER A 654 -14.59 21.05 -15.66
C SER A 654 -13.48 21.12 -16.72
N LEU A 655 -13.16 20.00 -17.38
CA LEU A 655 -12.20 19.98 -18.49
C LEU A 655 -12.70 20.81 -19.69
N THR A 656 -11.78 21.52 -20.34
CA THR A 656 -12.01 22.08 -21.68
C THR A 656 -12.15 20.97 -22.73
N ASP A 657 -12.77 21.26 -23.87
CA ASP A 657 -12.93 20.26 -24.94
C ASP A 657 -11.59 19.76 -25.49
N VAL A 658 -10.55 20.61 -25.46
CA VAL A 658 -9.18 20.26 -25.86
C VAL A 658 -8.55 19.29 -24.86
N GLU A 659 -8.67 19.56 -23.56
CA GLU A 659 -8.16 18.68 -22.50
C GLU A 659 -8.90 17.33 -22.50
N ALA A 660 -10.23 17.34 -22.61
CA ALA A 660 -11.03 16.12 -22.64
C ALA A 660 -10.66 15.24 -23.86
N ALA A 661 -10.43 15.84 -25.03
CA ALA A 661 -9.99 15.11 -26.21
C ALA A 661 -8.57 14.56 -26.06
N ALA A 662 -7.62 15.37 -25.55
CA ALA A 662 -6.24 14.94 -25.33
C ALA A 662 -6.15 13.81 -24.30
N LEU A 663 -6.92 13.91 -23.21
CA LEU A 663 -6.97 12.89 -22.18
C LEU A 663 -7.58 11.59 -22.71
N LEU A 664 -8.66 11.66 -23.49
CA LEU A 664 -9.25 10.49 -24.14
C LEU A 664 -8.25 9.79 -25.07
N VAL A 665 -7.48 10.55 -25.85
CA VAL A 665 -6.41 10.02 -26.72
C VAL A 665 -5.32 9.33 -25.90
N ALA A 666 -4.86 9.95 -24.81
CA ALA A 666 -3.80 9.40 -23.96
C ALA A 666 -4.21 8.07 -23.28
N LEU A 667 -5.46 8.01 -22.78
CA LEU A 667 -5.98 6.85 -22.05
C LEU A 667 -6.46 5.73 -22.99
N SER A 668 -7.08 6.07 -24.14
CA SER A 668 -7.60 5.09 -25.09
C SER A 668 -7.53 5.58 -26.55
N PRO A 669 -6.35 5.48 -27.20
CA PRO A 669 -6.16 5.87 -28.60
C PRO A 669 -7.08 5.13 -29.60
N LYS A 670 -7.58 3.93 -29.24
CA LYS A 670 -8.49 3.14 -30.08
C LYS A 670 -9.89 3.77 -30.13
N VAL A 671 -10.38 4.23 -28.98
CA VAL A 671 -11.70 4.88 -28.85
C VAL A 671 -11.65 6.29 -29.46
N ALA A 672 -10.55 7.00 -29.29
CA ALA A 672 -10.39 8.37 -29.79
C ALA A 672 -10.32 8.52 -31.33
N LYS A 673 -10.15 7.42 -32.08
CA LYS A 673 -10.06 7.43 -33.56
C LYS A 673 -11.40 7.63 -34.28
N LEU A 674 -12.50 7.57 -33.55
CA LEU A 674 -13.83 7.72 -34.11
C LEU A 674 -14.24 9.21 -34.12
N PRO A 675 -14.77 9.74 -35.22
CA PRO A 675 -15.23 11.13 -35.28
C PRO A 675 -16.49 11.29 -34.42
N HIS A 676 -16.35 11.95 -33.28
CA HIS A 676 -17.41 12.14 -32.29
C HIS A 676 -17.70 13.61 -32.01
N LEU A 677 -18.96 13.92 -31.72
CA LEU A 677 -19.36 15.22 -31.16
C LEU A 677 -18.79 15.40 -29.74
N ALA A 678 -18.64 16.64 -29.27
CA ALA A 678 -18.04 16.92 -27.96
C ALA A 678 -18.75 16.20 -26.79
N ALA A 679 -20.08 16.10 -26.83
CA ALA A 679 -20.86 15.38 -25.82
C ALA A 679 -20.57 13.87 -25.80
N GLU A 680 -20.45 13.25 -26.97
CA GLU A 680 -20.10 11.83 -27.11
C GLU A 680 -18.68 11.54 -26.61
N ARG A 681 -17.72 12.45 -26.86
CA ARG A 681 -16.36 12.33 -26.33
C ARG A 681 -16.30 12.35 -24.81
N ARG A 682 -17.11 13.20 -24.16
CA ARG A 682 -17.18 13.24 -22.69
C ARG A 682 -17.80 11.97 -22.12
N GLU A 683 -18.79 11.39 -22.78
CA GLU A 683 -19.36 10.11 -22.37
C GLU A 683 -18.35 8.97 -22.51
N GLN A 684 -17.59 8.93 -23.61
CA GLN A 684 -16.51 7.96 -23.79
C GLN A 684 -15.41 8.14 -22.75
N LEU A 685 -15.05 9.39 -22.42
CA LEU A 685 -14.08 9.68 -21.38
C LEU A 685 -14.57 9.19 -20.01
N ARG A 686 -15.88 9.32 -19.69
CA ARG A 686 -16.46 8.72 -18.47
C ARG A 686 -16.25 7.21 -18.44
N SER A 687 -16.56 6.52 -19.52
CA SER A 687 -16.37 5.07 -19.62
C SER A 687 -14.89 4.68 -19.44
N VAL A 688 -13.98 5.35 -20.15
CA VAL A 688 -12.54 5.07 -20.08
C VAL A 688 -11.97 5.37 -18.70
N MET A 689 -12.39 6.47 -18.07
CA MET A 689 -12.01 6.80 -16.69
C MET A 689 -12.52 5.74 -15.70
N GLY A 690 -13.71 5.17 -15.92
CA GLY A 690 -14.22 4.04 -15.15
C GLY A 690 -13.35 2.79 -15.26
N ASP A 691 -12.86 2.47 -16.46
CA ASP A 691 -11.93 1.34 -16.68
C ASP A 691 -10.57 1.59 -16.00
N VAL A 692 -10.04 2.81 -16.12
CA VAL A 692 -8.80 3.24 -15.45
C VAL A 692 -8.93 3.15 -13.94
N GLN A 693 -10.04 3.65 -13.38
CA GLN A 693 -10.38 3.54 -11.96
C GLN A 693 -10.37 2.08 -11.52
N LYS A 694 -11.16 1.23 -12.20
CA LYS A 694 -11.29 -0.19 -11.85
C LYS A 694 -9.95 -0.91 -11.87
N LYS A 695 -9.13 -0.69 -12.90
CA LYS A 695 -7.82 -1.34 -13.02
C LYS A 695 -6.84 -0.83 -11.96
N THR A 696 -6.73 0.49 -11.79
CA THR A 696 -5.75 1.13 -10.90
C THR A 696 -6.04 0.81 -9.45
N LEU A 697 -7.29 1.02 -8.99
CA LEU A 697 -7.69 0.71 -7.61
C LEU A 697 -7.49 -0.76 -7.28
N ASN A 698 -7.91 -1.67 -8.16
CA ASN A 698 -7.74 -3.10 -7.96
C ASN A 698 -6.28 -3.51 -7.77
N LEU A 699 -5.33 -2.92 -8.52
CA LEU A 699 -3.91 -3.24 -8.38
C LEU A 699 -3.33 -2.71 -7.06
N PHE A 700 -3.61 -1.46 -6.69
CA PHE A 700 -3.15 -0.88 -5.42
C PHE A 700 -3.78 -1.57 -4.20
N SER A 701 -5.09 -1.81 -4.22
CA SER A 701 -5.80 -2.58 -3.19
C SER A 701 -5.25 -4.00 -3.03
N LYS A 702 -4.94 -4.70 -4.14
CA LYS A 702 -4.34 -6.04 -4.06
C LYS A 702 -2.94 -6.02 -3.49
N TRP A 703 -2.12 -5.05 -3.90
CA TRP A 703 -0.77 -4.90 -3.37
C TRP A 703 -0.80 -4.62 -1.87
N VAL A 704 -1.54 -3.61 -1.42
CA VAL A 704 -1.55 -3.25 0.00
C VAL A 704 -2.10 -4.38 0.88
N LYS A 705 -3.14 -5.09 0.43
CA LYS A 705 -3.66 -6.30 1.10
C LYS A 705 -2.61 -7.39 1.25
N LYS A 706 -1.80 -7.61 0.22
CA LYS A 706 -0.69 -8.57 0.25
C LYS A 706 0.36 -8.17 1.28
N GLU A 707 0.70 -6.88 1.36
CA GLU A 707 1.68 -6.37 2.34
C GLU A 707 1.15 -6.47 3.79
N VAL A 708 -0.11 -6.09 4.04
CA VAL A 708 -0.77 -6.22 5.36
C VAL A 708 -0.82 -7.68 5.81
N ALA A 709 -1.13 -8.60 4.89
CA ALA A 709 -1.15 -10.04 5.19
C ALA A 709 0.22 -10.62 5.58
N GLY A 710 1.32 -9.88 5.36
CA GLY A 710 2.66 -10.25 5.79
C GLY A 710 2.93 -10.05 7.29
N PHE A 711 1.98 -9.51 8.05
CA PHE A 711 2.12 -9.26 9.49
C PHE A 711 1.37 -10.28 10.35
N THR A 712 1.90 -10.54 11.53
CA THR A 712 1.27 -11.35 12.58
C THR A 712 1.10 -10.56 13.86
N GLU A 713 0.02 -10.89 14.57
CA GLU A 713 -0.13 -10.57 15.98
C GLU A 713 0.98 -11.21 16.80
N ALA A 714 1.62 -10.41 17.65
CA ALA A 714 2.49 -10.83 18.70
C ALA A 714 2.01 -10.21 20.03
N GLU A 715 2.25 -10.92 21.12
CA GLU A 715 2.02 -10.33 22.44
C GLU A 715 3.00 -9.18 22.68
N PRO A 716 2.57 -8.13 23.40
CA PRO A 716 3.50 -7.15 23.94
C PRO A 716 4.56 -7.83 24.81
N TRP A 717 5.75 -7.23 24.88
CA TRP A 717 6.91 -7.84 25.55
C TRP A 717 6.68 -8.12 27.06
N ASP A 718 5.81 -7.35 27.72
CA ASP A 718 5.45 -7.52 29.15
C ASP A 718 4.24 -8.48 29.37
N GLY A 719 3.81 -9.19 28.33
CA GLY A 719 2.67 -10.10 28.36
C GLY A 719 1.33 -9.43 27.98
N PRO A 720 0.22 -10.15 28.12
CA PRO A 720 -1.09 -9.69 27.67
C PRO A 720 -1.60 -8.51 28.50
N VAL A 721 -1.61 -7.31 27.91
CA VAL A 721 -2.18 -6.11 28.52
C VAL A 721 -3.62 -5.94 28.05
N SER A 722 -4.59 -6.00 28.96
CA SER A 722 -5.99 -5.69 28.64
C SER A 722 -6.33 -4.25 29.03
N LYS A 723 -6.93 -3.50 28.11
CA LYS A 723 -7.35 -2.12 28.33
C LYS A 723 -8.87 -2.07 28.55
N PRO A 724 -9.35 -1.41 29.62
CA PRO A 724 -10.78 -1.23 29.85
C PRO A 724 -11.35 -0.22 28.85
N MET A 725 -12.51 -0.55 28.30
CA MET A 725 -13.30 0.29 27.40
C MET A 725 -14.74 0.37 27.91
N ALA A 726 -15.49 1.38 27.48
CA ALA A 726 -16.90 1.52 27.81
C ALA A 726 -17.74 1.65 26.52
N ALA A 727 -18.81 0.87 26.41
CA ALA A 727 -19.71 0.94 25.29
C ALA A 727 -21.06 1.53 25.69
N VAL A 728 -21.65 2.36 24.83
CA VAL A 728 -22.92 3.05 25.10
C VAL A 728 -23.83 2.90 23.89
N VAL A 729 -25.09 2.54 24.13
CA VAL A 729 -26.14 2.55 23.09
C VAL A 729 -26.76 3.93 23.05
N THR A 730 -26.72 4.60 21.90
CA THR A 730 -27.16 5.98 21.77
C THR A 730 -27.78 6.31 20.41
N LYS A 731 -28.64 7.32 20.46
CA LYS A 731 -29.29 8.01 19.33
C LYS A 731 -29.09 9.54 19.41
N SER A 732 -28.03 9.97 20.11
CA SER A 732 -27.58 11.37 20.11
C SER A 732 -26.94 11.72 18.75
N PRO A 733 -27.14 12.94 18.21
CA PRO A 733 -26.61 13.34 16.91
C PRO A 733 -25.12 13.09 16.72
N ALA A 734 -24.32 13.28 17.78
CA ALA A 734 -22.88 13.10 17.73
C ALA A 734 -22.49 11.66 17.34
N ALA A 735 -23.28 10.67 17.78
CA ALA A 735 -23.04 9.26 17.49
C ALA A 735 -23.21 8.91 16.01
N PHE A 736 -23.85 9.76 15.19
CA PHE A 736 -23.89 9.57 13.74
C PHE A 736 -22.48 9.54 13.12
N PHE A 737 -21.58 10.38 13.63
CA PHE A 737 -20.28 10.65 13.02
C PHE A 737 -19.25 9.54 13.21
N ILE A 738 -19.46 8.62 14.17
CA ILE A 738 -18.60 7.44 14.34
C ILE A 738 -18.52 6.57 13.09
N LYS A 739 -19.57 6.58 12.25
CA LYS A 739 -19.58 5.85 10.97
C LYS A 739 -18.47 6.33 10.02
N THR A 740 -18.13 7.61 10.09
CA THR A 740 -17.09 8.22 9.27
C THR A 740 -15.70 7.77 9.73
N SER A 741 -15.41 7.82 11.02
CA SER A 741 -14.11 7.43 11.57
C SER A 741 -13.87 5.92 11.59
N THR A 742 -14.94 5.12 11.54
CA THR A 742 -14.89 3.66 11.34
C THR A 742 -15.01 3.22 9.89
N GLY A 743 -15.09 4.18 8.95
CA GLY A 743 -15.04 3.92 7.51
C GLY A 743 -16.25 3.18 6.93
N ILE A 744 -17.43 3.24 7.53
CA ILE A 744 -18.61 2.48 7.08
C ILE A 744 -19.18 3.08 5.79
N CYS A 745 -19.57 2.24 4.81
CA CYS A 745 -20.11 2.71 3.52
C CYS A 745 -21.42 3.51 3.65
N THR A 746 -22.21 3.28 4.70
CA THR A 746 -23.42 4.06 5.02
C THR A 746 -23.15 5.27 5.92
N ARG A 747 -21.91 5.80 5.95
CA ARG A 747 -21.52 6.95 6.78
C ARG A 747 -22.34 8.21 6.50
N ASP A 748 -22.59 8.51 5.23
CA ASP A 748 -23.32 9.72 4.82
C ASP A 748 -24.84 9.52 4.78
N ASN A 749 -25.32 8.30 5.05
CA ASN A 749 -26.74 7.98 5.03
C ASN A 749 -27.45 8.51 6.29
N THR A 750 -28.10 9.67 6.15
CA THR A 750 -28.90 10.33 7.18
C THR A 750 -30.30 9.75 7.28
N GLU A 751 -30.86 9.15 6.23
CA GLU A 751 -32.20 8.54 6.26
C GLU A 751 -32.23 7.35 7.23
N MET A 752 -31.25 6.46 7.14
CA MET A 752 -31.05 5.35 8.07
C MET A 752 -30.94 5.81 9.55
N TRP A 753 -30.43 7.02 9.81
CA TRP A 753 -30.35 7.55 11.18
C TRP A 753 -31.73 7.80 11.79
N HIS A 754 -32.74 8.11 10.97
CA HIS A 754 -34.09 8.41 11.43
C HIS A 754 -34.95 7.17 11.72
N GLU A 755 -34.53 5.97 11.27
CA GLU A 755 -35.23 4.71 11.51
C GLU A 755 -35.37 4.41 13.02
N GLU A 756 -36.61 4.24 13.51
CA GLU A 756 -36.89 4.01 14.95
C GLU A 756 -36.22 2.74 15.48
N ARG A 757 -36.17 1.68 14.67
CA ARG A 757 -35.58 0.38 15.00
C ARG A 757 -34.05 0.39 15.12
N HIS A 758 -33.37 1.38 14.54
CA HIS A 758 -31.92 1.46 14.42
C HIS A 758 -31.30 2.21 15.61
N SER A 759 -30.12 1.85 16.07
CA SER A 759 -29.31 2.66 17.01
C SER A 759 -27.82 2.32 16.89
N HIS A 760 -26.96 3.13 17.50
CA HIS A 760 -25.52 2.88 17.52
C HIS A 760 -25.08 2.42 18.91
N LEU A 761 -24.33 1.33 18.96
CA LEU A 761 -23.48 0.98 20.10
C LEU A 761 -22.09 1.57 19.82
N VAL A 762 -21.70 2.60 20.56
CA VAL A 762 -20.41 3.30 20.41
C VAL A 762 -19.48 2.92 21.55
N VAL A 763 -18.23 2.60 21.24
CA VAL A 763 -17.20 2.25 22.23
C VAL A 763 -16.25 3.41 22.42
N PHE A 764 -16.02 3.80 23.68
CA PHE A 764 -15.15 4.88 24.08
C PHE A 764 -13.94 4.36 24.88
N ASP A 765 -12.78 4.93 24.55
CA ASP A 765 -11.58 4.87 25.38
C ASP A 765 -11.53 6.17 26.20
N HIS A 766 -11.92 6.07 27.48
CA HIS A 766 -11.93 7.21 28.40
C HIS A 766 -10.53 7.77 28.68
N HIS A 767 -9.47 6.97 28.49
CA HIS A 767 -8.10 7.46 28.68
C HIS A 767 -7.67 8.36 27.51
N SER A 768 -7.99 7.97 26.28
CA SER A 768 -7.70 8.80 25.10
C SER A 768 -8.78 9.85 24.82
N LYS A 769 -9.94 9.77 25.49
CA LYS A 769 -11.13 10.61 25.27
C LYS A 769 -11.63 10.56 23.82
N ARG A 770 -11.63 9.36 23.24
CA ARG A 770 -12.06 9.13 21.84
C ARG A 770 -13.01 7.95 21.75
N ALA A 771 -13.92 8.03 20.78
CA ALA A 771 -14.62 6.87 20.27
C ALA A 771 -13.65 6.01 19.45
N VAL A 772 -13.64 4.70 19.70
CA VAL A 772 -12.66 3.74 19.16
C VAL A 772 -13.31 2.62 18.35
N GLY A 773 -14.63 2.46 18.43
CA GLY A 773 -15.35 1.48 17.63
C GLY A 773 -16.86 1.66 17.73
N MET A 774 -17.58 0.91 16.89
CA MET A 774 -19.04 0.88 16.92
C MET A 774 -19.63 -0.42 16.39
N ALA A 775 -20.92 -0.62 16.69
CA ALA A 775 -21.82 -1.52 15.98
C ALA A 775 -23.19 -0.86 15.78
N MET A 776 -23.89 -1.22 14.71
CA MET A 776 -25.28 -0.82 14.49
C MET A 776 -26.20 -1.89 15.10
N LEU A 777 -27.16 -1.46 15.89
CA LEU A 777 -28.10 -2.32 16.58
C LEU A 777 -29.51 -2.09 16.03
N TYR A 778 -30.23 -3.18 15.77
CA TYR A 778 -31.62 -3.15 15.36
C TYR A 778 -32.45 -3.97 16.34
N VAL A 779 -33.45 -3.34 16.96
CA VAL A 779 -34.41 -4.05 17.82
C VAL A 779 -35.74 -4.12 17.09
N GLN A 780 -36.08 -5.29 16.57
CA GLN A 780 -37.32 -5.49 15.82
C GLN A 780 -37.77 -6.95 15.86
N PRO A 781 -39.08 -7.23 15.70
CA PRO A 781 -39.56 -8.56 15.38
C PRO A 781 -38.99 -9.04 14.04
N ILE A 782 -38.56 -10.30 13.96
CA ILE A 782 -38.22 -10.94 12.69
C ILE A 782 -39.48 -11.68 12.19
N PRO A 783 -40.04 -11.32 11.03
CA PRO A 783 -41.31 -11.90 10.56
C PRO A 783 -41.27 -13.43 10.52
N ARG A 784 -42.33 -14.06 11.05
CA ARG A 784 -42.54 -15.53 11.11
C ARG A 784 -41.58 -16.30 12.04
N GLU A 785 -40.73 -15.61 12.79
CA GLU A 785 -39.79 -16.20 13.74
C GLU A 785 -40.10 -15.79 15.19
N PHE A 786 -39.66 -16.61 16.15
CA PHE A 786 -39.70 -16.33 17.60
C PHE A 786 -41.05 -15.82 18.15
N ASN A 787 -42.16 -16.26 17.56
CA ASN A 787 -43.53 -15.86 17.91
C ASN A 787 -43.74 -14.33 17.94
N GLY A 788 -43.03 -13.58 17.09
CA GLY A 788 -43.14 -12.13 17.01
C GLY A 788 -42.48 -11.37 18.17
N ARG A 789 -41.75 -12.07 19.07
CA ARG A 789 -40.89 -11.40 20.05
C ARG A 789 -39.78 -10.64 19.31
N PRO A 790 -39.40 -9.43 19.77
CA PRO A 790 -38.32 -8.67 19.17
C PRO A 790 -36.97 -9.38 19.36
N CYS A 791 -36.12 -9.22 18.37
CA CYS A 791 -34.74 -9.72 18.31
C CYS A 791 -33.78 -8.53 18.27
N LEU A 792 -32.57 -8.71 18.79
CA LEU A 792 -31.46 -7.78 18.57
C LEU A 792 -30.65 -8.27 17.37
N VAL A 793 -30.62 -7.47 16.29
CA VAL A 793 -29.75 -7.73 15.14
C VAL A 793 -28.58 -6.75 15.19
N MET A 794 -27.36 -7.27 15.18
CA MET A 794 -26.13 -6.49 15.15
C MET A 794 -25.53 -6.50 13.75
N ARG A 795 -25.06 -5.33 13.32
CA ARG A 795 -24.50 -5.03 12.00
C ARG A 795 -23.28 -4.14 12.15
N ALA A 796 -22.37 -4.18 11.17
CA ALA A 796 -21.27 -3.22 11.00
C ALA A 796 -20.42 -3.04 12.26
N ILE A 797 -19.93 -4.16 12.80
CA ILE A 797 -18.96 -4.14 13.91
C ILE A 797 -17.63 -3.68 13.33
N ASN A 798 -17.26 -2.45 13.65
CA ASN A 798 -16.09 -1.79 13.09
C ASN A 798 -15.32 -1.02 14.16
N LEU A 799 -14.01 -0.94 13.99
CA LEU A 799 -13.13 -0.13 14.83
C LEU A 799 -12.61 1.09 14.07
N THR A 800 -12.13 2.10 14.79
CA THR A 800 -11.31 3.15 14.17
C THR A 800 -9.97 2.55 13.76
N GLU A 801 -9.32 3.15 12.77
CA GLU A 801 -8.04 2.68 12.24
C GLU A 801 -6.91 2.54 13.30
N PRO A 802 -6.76 3.47 14.27
CA PRO A 802 -5.83 3.27 15.37
C PRO A 802 -6.20 2.07 16.25
N ALA A 803 -7.49 1.82 16.47
CA ALA A 803 -7.97 0.76 17.35
C ALA A 803 -7.83 -0.63 16.73
N ILE A 804 -8.19 -0.80 15.44
CA ILE A 804 -8.03 -2.11 14.76
C ILE A 804 -6.56 -2.56 14.74
N SER A 805 -5.63 -1.61 14.71
CA SER A 805 -4.20 -1.89 14.69
C SER A 805 -3.61 -2.19 16.07
N ALA A 806 -4.22 -1.68 17.14
CA ALA A 806 -3.68 -1.75 18.50
C ALA A 806 -4.23 -2.91 19.33
N PHE A 807 -5.37 -3.50 18.94
CA PHE A 807 -6.09 -4.48 19.74
C PHE A 807 -6.31 -5.80 19.01
N ASP A 808 -6.28 -6.88 19.77
CA ASP A 808 -6.64 -8.23 19.33
C ASP A 808 -8.11 -8.27 18.93
N THR A 809 -8.36 -8.60 17.66
CA THR A 809 -9.70 -8.69 17.08
C THR A 809 -10.59 -9.71 17.77
N ALA A 810 -10.04 -10.81 18.30
CA ALA A 810 -10.83 -11.82 19.02
C ALA A 810 -11.41 -11.26 20.32
N SER A 811 -10.59 -10.59 21.14
CA SER A 811 -11.04 -9.94 22.38
C SER A 811 -12.08 -8.83 22.15
N VAL A 812 -11.98 -8.12 21.02
CA VAL A 812 -12.94 -7.10 20.59
C VAL A 812 -14.28 -7.74 20.25
N VAL A 813 -14.28 -8.76 19.38
CA VAL A 813 -15.49 -9.48 18.98
C VAL A 813 -16.19 -10.10 20.19
N GLU A 814 -15.45 -10.74 21.08
CA GLU A 814 -15.99 -11.30 22.32
C GLU A 814 -16.73 -10.24 23.16
N SER A 815 -16.11 -9.06 23.32
CA SER A 815 -16.72 -7.95 24.07
C SER A 815 -18.03 -7.47 23.43
N PHE A 816 -18.06 -7.29 22.11
CA PHE A 816 -19.29 -6.89 21.39
C PHE A 816 -20.41 -7.94 21.53
N MET A 817 -20.08 -9.22 21.37
CA MET A 817 -21.06 -10.32 21.49
C MET A 817 -21.64 -10.38 22.91
N ARG A 818 -20.79 -10.27 23.94
CA ARG A 818 -21.24 -10.26 25.33
C ARG A 818 -22.16 -9.08 25.61
N THR A 819 -21.78 -7.86 25.20
CA THR A 819 -22.63 -6.67 25.37
C THR A 819 -23.97 -6.81 24.66
N ALA A 820 -24.02 -7.37 23.45
CA ALA A 820 -25.27 -7.63 22.75
C ALA A 820 -26.16 -8.63 23.51
N ILE A 821 -25.57 -9.68 24.08
CA ILE A 821 -26.28 -10.67 24.92
C ILE A 821 -26.82 -10.01 26.20
N ASP A 822 -26.02 -9.18 26.87
CA ASP A 822 -26.44 -8.47 28.09
C ASP A 822 -27.63 -7.54 27.81
N ILE A 823 -27.59 -6.78 26.70
CA ILE A 823 -28.71 -5.95 26.23
C ILE A 823 -29.94 -6.82 25.98
N ALA A 824 -29.78 -7.93 25.26
CA ALA A 824 -30.90 -8.80 24.91
C ALA A 824 -31.55 -9.46 26.13
N GLN A 825 -30.75 -9.87 27.11
CA GLN A 825 -31.23 -10.43 28.38
C GLN A 825 -31.99 -9.40 29.21
N ALA A 826 -31.44 -8.19 29.36
CA ALA A 826 -32.08 -7.10 30.10
C ALA A 826 -33.44 -6.67 29.52
N ASN A 827 -33.63 -6.89 28.21
CA ASN A 827 -34.83 -6.52 27.46
C ASN A 827 -35.75 -7.70 27.13
N HIS A 828 -35.45 -8.90 27.65
CA HIS A 828 -36.21 -10.13 27.37
C HIS A 828 -36.39 -10.41 25.86
N LEU A 829 -35.40 -10.06 25.04
CA LEU A 829 -35.43 -10.29 23.61
C LEU A 829 -35.33 -11.78 23.30
N ALA A 830 -35.86 -12.19 22.15
CA ALA A 830 -35.85 -13.60 21.76
C ALA A 830 -34.44 -14.12 21.45
N CYS A 831 -33.62 -13.29 20.80
CA CYS A 831 -32.28 -13.68 20.37
C CYS A 831 -31.38 -12.47 20.07
N VAL A 832 -30.08 -12.75 19.94
CA VAL A 832 -29.08 -11.89 19.30
C VAL A 832 -28.70 -12.54 17.96
N ALA A 833 -28.76 -11.78 16.88
CA ALA A 833 -28.42 -12.24 15.54
C ALA A 833 -27.45 -11.29 14.82
N LEU A 834 -26.71 -11.83 13.85
CA LEU A 834 -25.78 -11.10 13.00
C LEU A 834 -26.26 -11.11 11.55
N ALA A 835 -26.13 -9.97 10.86
CA ALA A 835 -26.34 -9.86 9.42
C ALA A 835 -25.05 -10.20 8.66
N THR A 836 -24.96 -11.40 8.09
CA THR A 836 -23.69 -12.01 7.62
C THR A 836 -23.46 -12.00 6.11
N GLU A 837 -24.29 -11.32 5.31
CA GLU A 837 -23.85 -11.01 3.95
C GLU A 837 -22.60 -10.12 4.08
N SER A 838 -21.51 -10.47 3.38
CA SER A 838 -20.13 -10.05 3.70
C SER A 838 -19.92 -8.54 3.82
N THR A 839 -20.81 -7.71 3.26
CA THR A 839 -20.74 -6.25 3.35
C THR A 839 -21.47 -5.64 4.55
N TYR A 840 -22.25 -6.41 5.31
CA TYR A 840 -23.04 -5.92 6.43
C TYR A 840 -22.50 -6.30 7.81
N LEU A 841 -21.62 -7.32 7.90
CA LEU A 841 -21.03 -7.74 9.17
C LEU A 841 -19.96 -6.76 9.65
N SER A 842 -18.97 -6.53 8.79
CA SER A 842 -17.89 -5.56 8.92
C SER A 842 -17.33 -5.31 7.53
N ASN A 843 -16.82 -4.12 7.25
CA ASN A 843 -16.00 -3.89 6.05
C ASN A 843 -14.49 -4.04 6.34
N GLN A 844 -14.12 -4.41 7.57
CA GLN A 844 -12.76 -4.68 8.00
C GLN A 844 -12.53 -6.20 8.00
N THR A 845 -11.78 -6.69 7.00
CA THR A 845 -11.54 -8.13 6.75
C THR A 845 -11.02 -8.89 7.98
N GLU A 846 -10.28 -8.22 8.87
CA GLU A 846 -9.75 -8.81 10.11
C GLU A 846 -10.85 -9.07 11.13
N LEU A 847 -11.75 -8.10 11.35
CA LEU A 847 -12.92 -8.31 12.20
C LEU A 847 -13.88 -9.33 11.60
N GLU A 848 -14.13 -9.28 10.29
CA GLU A 848 -15.00 -10.25 9.62
C GLU A 848 -14.48 -11.68 9.85
N ARG A 849 -13.18 -11.91 9.64
CA ARG A 849 -12.53 -13.20 9.93
C ARG A 849 -12.63 -13.59 11.40
N ALA A 850 -12.38 -12.66 12.32
CA ALA A 850 -12.47 -12.93 13.76
C ALA A 850 -13.89 -13.28 14.19
N ILE A 851 -14.91 -12.62 13.62
CA ILE A 851 -16.31 -12.95 13.87
C ILE A 851 -16.61 -14.36 13.37
N HIS A 852 -16.23 -14.71 12.13
CA HIS A 852 -16.43 -16.05 11.60
C HIS A 852 -15.69 -17.16 12.36
N ALA A 853 -14.51 -16.86 12.90
CA ALA A 853 -13.69 -17.76 13.70
C ALA A 853 -14.12 -17.83 15.18
N SER A 854 -15.05 -16.97 15.61
CA SER A 854 -15.52 -16.95 16.99
C SER A 854 -16.32 -18.21 17.33
N ASP A 855 -16.25 -18.63 18.60
CA ASP A 855 -17.05 -19.75 19.10
C ASP A 855 -18.56 -19.52 18.88
N TYR A 856 -19.00 -18.26 18.94
CA TYR A 856 -20.38 -17.85 18.64
C TYR A 856 -20.81 -18.24 17.21
N MET A 857 -19.96 -17.99 16.21
CA MET A 857 -20.25 -18.33 14.81
C MET A 857 -20.00 -19.80 14.49
N HIS A 858 -18.97 -20.43 15.07
CA HIS A 858 -18.74 -21.86 14.91
C HIS A 858 -19.89 -22.70 15.48
N ALA A 859 -20.44 -22.31 16.62
CA ALA A 859 -21.63 -22.93 17.18
C ALA A 859 -22.85 -22.73 16.27
N ALA A 860 -23.03 -21.52 15.71
CA ALA A 860 -24.15 -21.22 14.81
C ALA A 860 -24.13 -22.05 13.52
N ASN A 861 -22.93 -22.31 12.99
CA ASN A 861 -22.74 -23.12 11.78
C ASN A 861 -22.96 -24.62 12.02
N LYS A 862 -22.56 -25.17 13.18
CA LYS A 862 -22.66 -26.62 13.46
C LYS A 862 -24.09 -27.13 13.59
N VAL A 863 -25.04 -26.28 14.00
CA VAL A 863 -26.46 -26.65 14.14
C VAL A 863 -27.19 -26.68 12.79
N GLY A 864 -26.68 -25.98 11.77
CA GLY A 864 -27.21 -26.04 10.40
C GLY A 864 -27.14 -27.44 9.76
N ASP A 865 -26.20 -28.28 10.21
CA ASP A 865 -25.94 -29.62 9.65
C ASP A 865 -26.38 -30.80 10.56
N ALA A 866 -26.69 -30.57 11.85
CA ALA A 866 -26.94 -31.65 12.80
C ALA A 866 -28.29 -31.53 13.54
N ARG A 867 -29.07 -32.62 13.50
CA ARG A 867 -30.40 -32.82 14.13
C ARG A 867 -30.39 -32.83 15.68
N ASP A 868 -29.35 -32.37 16.35
CA ASP A 868 -29.21 -32.58 17.79
C ASP A 868 -29.59 -31.33 18.62
N ARG A 869 -30.54 -31.51 19.53
CA ARG A 869 -31.34 -30.45 20.17
C ARG A 869 -31.01 -30.17 21.64
N SER A 870 -29.88 -30.64 22.18
CA SER A 870 -29.70 -30.67 23.64
C SER A 870 -28.64 -29.75 24.26
N SER A 871 -28.08 -28.77 23.56
CA SER A 871 -27.19 -27.79 24.21
C SER A 871 -27.19 -26.42 23.51
N GLN A 872 -27.66 -25.40 24.22
CA GLN A 872 -27.52 -23.93 24.00
C GLN A 872 -27.45 -23.49 22.53
N GLY A 873 -28.57 -22.98 22.00
CA GLY A 873 -28.82 -22.79 20.58
C GLY A 873 -28.10 -21.62 19.90
N TYR A 874 -27.35 -21.94 18.85
CA TYR A 874 -26.81 -21.02 17.84
C TYR A 874 -27.26 -21.54 16.44
N TRP A 875 -27.93 -20.74 15.58
CA TRP A 875 -28.72 -21.22 14.41
C TRP A 875 -28.59 -20.28 13.18
N SER A 876 -28.70 -20.77 11.93
CA SER A 876 -28.79 -19.93 10.70
C SER A 876 -30.17 -20.08 10.01
N LYS A 877 -30.77 -18.98 9.50
CA LYS A 877 -32.11 -19.04 8.85
C LYS A 877 -32.32 -18.01 7.74
N ASN A 878 -33.16 -18.39 6.76
CA ASN A 878 -33.72 -17.50 5.75
C ASN A 878 -34.76 -16.55 6.37
N ALA A 879 -34.37 -15.32 6.70
CA ALA A 879 -35.23 -14.29 7.28
C ALA A 879 -35.02 -12.96 6.56
N LEU A 880 -36.10 -12.30 6.14
CA LEU A 880 -36.02 -10.98 5.53
C LEU A 880 -35.71 -9.94 6.61
N PHE A 881 -34.53 -9.33 6.51
CA PHE A 881 -34.08 -8.22 7.33
C PHE A 881 -33.59 -7.10 6.42
N HIS A 882 -34.06 -5.87 6.64
CA HIS A 882 -33.53 -4.71 5.93
C HIS A 882 -32.38 -4.12 6.74
N ALA A 883 -31.15 -4.29 6.24
CA ALA A 883 -29.93 -3.76 6.84
C ALA A 883 -29.80 -2.25 6.72
N LYS A 884 -30.51 -1.60 5.80
CA LYS A 884 -30.59 -0.13 5.67
C LYS A 884 -31.98 0.36 6.11
N GLU A 885 -32.63 1.20 5.33
CA GLU A 885 -34.02 1.64 5.52
C GLU A 885 -34.99 0.48 5.31
N GLU A 886 -36.10 0.48 6.05
CA GLU A 886 -37.14 -0.54 5.88
C GLU A 886 -37.78 -0.43 4.48
N GLY A 887 -38.01 -1.58 3.82
CA GLY A 887 -38.65 -1.64 2.51
C GLY A 887 -37.73 -1.37 1.30
N MET A 888 -36.47 -0.96 1.51
CA MET A 888 -35.50 -0.84 0.43
C MET A 888 -34.96 -2.22 0.03
N SER A 889 -34.95 -2.51 -1.28
CA SER A 889 -34.37 -3.74 -1.83
C SER A 889 -32.85 -3.76 -1.72
N ASP A 890 -32.22 -2.59 -1.87
CA ASP A 890 -30.80 -2.39 -1.58
C ASP A 890 -30.61 -2.38 -0.06
N GLY A 891 -30.18 -3.51 0.51
CA GLY A 891 -30.16 -3.72 1.96
C GLY A 891 -30.95 -4.93 2.46
N ALA A 892 -31.67 -5.64 1.59
CA ALA A 892 -32.38 -6.86 1.97
C ALA A 892 -31.39 -8.00 2.24
N VAL A 893 -31.26 -8.37 3.51
CA VAL A 893 -30.52 -9.52 3.98
C VAL A 893 -31.48 -10.68 4.14
N TYR A 894 -31.14 -11.82 3.55
CA TYR A 894 -31.97 -13.01 3.65
C TYR A 894 -31.45 -14.01 4.66
N THR A 895 -30.22 -13.88 5.16
CA THR A 895 -29.65 -14.83 6.12
C THR A 895 -29.19 -14.12 7.39
N LEU A 896 -29.73 -14.55 8.53
CA LEU A 896 -29.29 -14.10 9.86
C LEU A 896 -28.70 -15.28 10.64
N TYR A 897 -27.62 -14.99 11.37
CA TYR A 897 -26.95 -15.97 12.24
C TYR A 897 -27.25 -15.65 13.69
N VAL A 898 -28.01 -16.51 14.34
CA VAL A 898 -28.36 -16.40 15.75
C VAL A 898 -27.18 -16.85 16.58
N VAL A 899 -26.57 -15.91 17.30
CA VAL A 899 -25.42 -16.12 18.17
C VAL A 899 -25.81 -16.27 19.64
N TRP A 900 -27.08 -16.06 19.97
CA TRP A 900 -27.63 -16.35 21.29
C TRP A 900 -29.15 -16.36 21.21
N ALA A 901 -29.83 -17.24 21.95
CA ALA A 901 -31.28 -17.28 22.07
C ALA A 901 -31.72 -17.43 23.53
N ALA A 902 -32.85 -16.83 23.89
CA ALA A 902 -33.40 -16.95 25.24
C ALA A 902 -33.86 -18.41 25.51
N PRO A 903 -33.71 -18.93 26.75
CA PRO A 903 -34.00 -20.34 27.07
C PRO A 903 -35.44 -20.78 26.78
N ASP A 904 -36.37 -19.84 26.87
CA ASP A 904 -37.82 -19.99 26.71
C ASP A 904 -38.30 -19.64 25.29
N SER A 905 -37.41 -19.19 24.41
CA SER A 905 -37.76 -18.93 23.02
C SER A 905 -37.88 -20.27 22.30
N PRO A 906 -39.09 -20.70 21.89
CA PRO A 906 -39.23 -21.92 21.13
C PRO A 906 -38.46 -21.73 19.83
N LEU A 907 -37.35 -22.44 19.71
CA LEU A 907 -36.56 -22.37 18.49
C LEU A 907 -37.49 -22.82 17.36
N PRO A 908 -37.69 -21.97 16.34
CA PRO A 908 -38.78 -22.16 15.38
C PRO A 908 -38.64 -23.52 14.70
N SER A 909 -39.71 -24.32 14.75
CA SER A 909 -39.77 -25.61 14.07
C SER A 909 -39.43 -25.40 12.60
N THR A 910 -38.47 -26.16 12.08
CA THR A 910 -38.24 -26.29 10.64
C THR A 910 -39.57 -26.69 9.99
N ILE A 911 -40.28 -25.71 9.44
CA ILE A 911 -41.39 -25.97 8.53
C ILE A 911 -40.74 -26.62 7.33
N ALA A 912 -41.00 -27.92 7.14
CA ALA A 912 -40.76 -28.56 5.87
C ALA A 912 -41.46 -27.71 4.81
N MET A 913 -40.70 -27.13 3.88
CA MET A 913 -41.26 -26.66 2.63
C MET A 913 -41.83 -27.89 1.91
N GLU A 914 -43.09 -28.20 2.19
CA GLU A 914 -43.91 -28.91 1.22
C GLU A 914 -44.11 -27.94 0.06
N ALA A 915 -43.64 -28.38 -1.10
CA ALA A 915 -43.86 -27.73 -2.37
C ALA A 915 -45.36 -27.72 -2.66
N GLU A 916 -45.96 -26.54 -2.73
CA GLU A 916 -47.19 -26.35 -3.49
C GLU A 916 -46.91 -25.41 -4.66
N THR A 917 -46.61 -26.04 -5.79
CA THR A 917 -46.95 -25.53 -7.12
C THR A 917 -48.47 -25.35 -7.22
N ALA A 918 -48.92 -24.10 -7.34
CA ALA A 918 -50.08 -23.66 -8.13
C ALA A 918 -50.00 -22.16 -8.38
#